data_AF-G5J8H1-F1
#
_entry.id   AF-G5J8H1-F1
#
_cell.length_a   1.000
_cell.length_b   1.000
_cell.length_c   1.000
_cell.angle_alpha   90.00
_cell.angle_beta   90.00
_cell.angle_gamma   90.00
#
_symmetry.space_group_name_H-M   'P 1'
#
loop_
_entity.id
_entity.type
_entity.pdbx_description
1 polymer ?
#
loop_
_entity_poly.entity_id
_entity_poly.type
_entity_poly.pdbx_seq_one_letter_code
_entity_poly.pdbx_strand_id
1 'polypeptide(L)'
;MLLDEVVSVLKQLLFSKTVKHREQAIELIKEAIIRSSRVAILDGNLADPYIEFIKAVDPTKTIEIVKNTHKGNKPKLVLLEGTIKKTKLRKRDHSPWLYDLITVPNMTGAIASDSQVLLESLDKILSKLGLTTFRVDGKTINSPEVQEFLANPNKYLKENPIDRFLFSPSCESGLDINISQYFTHFFGLFFGQLDADSISQIIARIRDTEVTRYLWINPFTKVDDSNSIKSPFLEKLQYHFDQRLKRDLHLAMAGEDNQEEFISEILTKFQEYSSSPESKLARRLQAMINHEKANLRQCVYWLLEQQGYDISNRYSPENQEPFKKANFQVKKEKIETKYQNSKDIFNGSDKYVGKPWMMLNQDASWPERCALMKAKLIKLLPNIQDSSFWSPVLIYLIKYKYPNLITQLENRIYLEKFDQENSPALVKAKKFYHNLLTKVRNSKLCPWKIQPRYLFLKGLYDLRLLYFIEVAGEFTADSEVVRELIKRANLKKIWQGLGKRPGKDPIKFVRWVLNQIGYDLSDRRLSDEKRTRVYKVVPMKINVLEVVEDHKHDNYVYGVINKLTEVISARINRDYNPEQLETLRWDDNNPIEQPSSSTESGLKSNAQTDELKNALNPGQPTRINDPDVPITVIEDPPHLDQENIVQFEPNSNLDPNPNLDPPVNYPSDINIWEIESVGEIPIEAISLFDRQFIANLINNSETVEHIKFLRDESGLTKEQLQLGWNLLPSEEKERLRPLFAQLNQPEPDPFPIGQKIKARLQHFTGEWMRLRGEVVEFLRENGSRLLLLRTADGWEYPLSCVEDIQPLSWEERMGLS
;
A
#
# COMPACT_ATOMS: atom_id res chain seq x y z
N MET A 1 8.40 21.83 27.48
CA MET A 1 7.35 21.48 26.50
C MET A 1 6.71 20.16 26.87
N LEU A 2 5.40 20.05 26.67
CA LEU A 2 4.62 18.82 26.79
C LEU A 2 4.07 18.51 25.39
N LEU A 3 4.13 17.24 24.98
CA LEU A 3 3.50 16.74 23.76
C LEU A 3 2.64 15.53 24.12
N ASP A 4 1.31 15.69 24.02
CA ASP A 4 0.36 14.58 24.15
C ASP A 4 0.01 14.03 22.76
N GLU A 5 -0.38 12.76 22.71
CA GLU A 5 -0.45 11.91 21.50
C GLU A 5 0.69 12.17 20.49
N VAL A 6 1.94 12.13 20.98
CA VAL A 6 3.11 12.51 20.15
C VAL A 6 3.24 11.66 18.88
N VAL A 7 2.76 10.41 18.89
CA VAL A 7 2.71 9.53 17.72
C VAL A 7 1.75 10.10 16.68
N SER A 8 0.52 10.42 17.08
CA SER A 8 -0.50 11.07 16.22
C SER A 8 0.03 12.39 15.65
N VAL A 9 0.61 13.25 16.48
CA VAL A 9 1.15 14.57 16.09
C VAL A 9 2.26 14.44 15.05
N LEU A 10 3.26 13.57 15.27
CA LEU A 10 4.38 13.40 14.34
C LEU A 10 3.98 12.65 13.05
N LYS A 11 3.09 11.65 13.13
CA LYS A 11 2.46 11.03 11.94
C LYS A 11 1.76 12.09 11.09
N GLN A 12 0.94 12.95 11.70
CA GLN A 12 0.22 14.01 10.98
C GLN A 12 1.15 15.06 10.38
N LEU A 13 2.15 15.55 11.13
CA LEU A 13 3.16 16.51 10.67
C LEU A 13 3.84 16.03 9.38
N LEU A 14 4.43 14.82 9.42
CA LEU A 14 5.25 14.29 8.34
C LEU A 14 4.43 13.84 7.12
N PHE A 15 3.21 13.31 7.32
CA PHE A 15 2.44 12.66 6.26
C PHE A 15 1.18 13.39 5.81
N SER A 16 0.47 14.06 6.71
CA SER A 16 -0.88 14.55 6.41
C SER A 16 -0.90 15.55 5.25
N LYS A 17 -1.95 15.45 4.43
CA LYS A 17 -2.25 16.39 3.34
C LYS A 17 -2.88 17.69 3.84
N THR A 18 -3.21 17.80 5.13
CA THR A 18 -3.80 19.01 5.75
C THR A 18 -2.75 20.02 6.20
N VAL A 19 -1.54 19.57 6.55
CA VAL A 19 -0.47 20.47 7.00
C VAL A 19 0.04 21.33 5.83
N LYS A 20 -0.31 22.61 5.87
CA LYS A 20 0.30 23.69 5.08
C LYS A 20 1.67 24.04 5.67
N HIS A 21 2.61 24.51 4.85
CA HIS A 21 3.95 24.95 5.28
C HIS A 21 4.64 23.97 6.23
N ARG A 22 4.57 22.67 5.94
CA ARG A 22 5.10 21.57 6.77
C ARG A 22 6.57 21.77 7.11
N GLU A 23 7.31 22.29 6.15
CA GLU A 23 8.72 22.63 6.23
C GLU A 23 8.98 23.62 7.38
N GLN A 24 8.12 24.64 7.54
CA GLN A 24 8.16 25.59 8.65
C GLN A 24 7.62 24.98 9.95
N ALA A 25 6.54 24.19 9.88
CA ALA A 25 5.95 23.54 11.06
C ALA A 25 6.91 22.52 11.73
N ILE A 26 7.69 21.78 10.93
CA ILE A 26 8.76 20.89 11.40
C ILE A 26 9.82 21.69 12.15
N GLU A 27 10.29 22.80 11.59
CA GLU A 27 11.33 23.63 12.22
C GLU A 27 10.83 24.33 13.49
N LEU A 28 9.57 24.79 13.54
CA LEU A 28 8.97 25.33 14.76
C LEU A 28 8.91 24.28 15.88
N ILE A 29 8.59 23.02 15.57
CA ILE A 29 8.59 21.92 16.54
C ILE A 29 10.02 21.61 17.01
N LYS A 30 11.00 21.60 16.09
CA LYS A 30 12.42 21.36 16.41
C LYS A 30 13.00 22.46 17.30
N GLU A 31 12.70 23.72 16.98
CA GLU A 31 13.12 24.87 17.78
C GLU A 31 12.45 24.87 19.17
N ALA A 32 11.18 24.47 19.27
CA ALA A 32 10.49 24.31 20.55
C ALA A 32 11.07 23.17 21.42
N ILE A 33 11.55 22.08 20.79
CA ILE A 33 12.29 21.00 21.46
C ILE A 33 13.62 21.53 22.00
N ILE A 34 14.42 22.21 21.16
CA ILE A 34 15.73 22.75 21.52
C ILE A 34 15.61 23.77 22.67
N ARG A 35 14.78 24.81 22.50
CA ARG A 35 14.58 25.88 23.51
C ARG A 35 13.95 25.41 24.82
N SER A 36 13.30 24.24 24.84
CA SER A 36 12.74 23.70 26.07
C SER A 36 13.82 23.17 26.99
N SER A 37 13.85 23.62 28.25
CA SER A 37 14.70 23.03 29.29
C SER A 37 14.39 21.54 29.55
N ARG A 38 13.11 21.15 29.40
CA ARG A 38 12.64 19.75 29.44
C ARG A 38 11.55 19.53 28.40
N VAL A 39 11.58 18.38 27.74
CA VAL A 39 10.54 17.91 26.82
C VAL A 39 10.02 16.60 27.38
N ALA A 40 8.72 16.55 27.70
CA ALA A 40 8.03 15.33 28.07
C ALA A 40 7.03 14.99 26.95
N ILE A 41 7.07 13.74 26.49
CA ILE A 41 6.25 13.23 25.40
C ILE A 41 5.40 12.08 25.93
N LEU A 42 4.13 12.06 25.55
CA LEU A 42 3.11 11.14 26.06
C LEU A 42 2.42 10.47 24.86
N ASP A 43 2.21 9.16 24.97
CA ASP A 43 1.42 8.37 24.04
C ASP A 43 1.04 7.03 24.66
N GLY A 44 -0.03 6.39 24.16
CA GLY A 44 -0.38 5.01 24.55
C GLY A 44 0.56 3.97 23.94
N ASN A 45 1.05 4.22 22.72
CA ASN A 45 1.89 3.28 21.95
C ASN A 45 3.24 3.92 21.57
N LEU A 46 3.86 4.66 22.49
CA LEU A 46 5.16 5.31 22.25
C LEU A 46 6.25 4.27 21.91
N ALA A 47 6.91 4.47 20.77
CA ALA A 47 7.96 3.59 20.28
C ALA A 47 9.28 4.34 20.03
N ASP A 48 10.39 3.61 20.05
CA ASP A 48 11.76 4.13 19.95
C ASP A 48 11.99 5.15 18.82
N PRO A 49 11.46 5.00 17.58
CA PRO A 49 11.68 5.98 16.50
C PRO A 49 11.26 7.41 16.83
N TYR A 50 10.24 7.60 17.68
CA TYR A 50 9.79 8.92 18.11
C TYR A 50 10.72 9.50 19.18
N ILE A 51 11.28 8.65 20.05
CA ILE A 51 12.27 9.01 21.07
C ILE A 51 13.62 9.35 20.41
N GLU A 52 14.07 8.51 19.47
CA GLU A 52 15.22 8.73 18.58
C GLU A 52 15.13 10.09 17.88
N PHE A 53 13.96 10.45 17.35
CA PHE A 53 13.73 11.74 16.70
C PHE A 53 13.96 12.92 17.65
N ILE A 54 13.37 12.92 18.85
CA ILE A 54 13.58 14.00 19.83
C ILE A 54 15.05 14.11 20.23
N LYS A 55 15.73 12.97 20.46
CA LYS A 55 17.15 12.93 20.81
C LYS A 55 18.07 13.37 19.65
N ALA A 56 17.69 13.10 18.41
CA ALA A 56 18.41 13.53 17.22
C ALA A 56 18.16 15.01 16.85
N VAL A 57 17.09 15.62 17.37
CA VAL A 57 16.83 17.06 17.28
C VAL A 57 17.65 17.84 18.32
N ASP A 58 17.80 17.29 19.53
CA ASP A 58 18.71 17.85 20.54
C ASP A 58 19.50 16.76 21.28
N PRO A 59 20.75 16.50 20.86
CA PRO A 59 21.63 15.52 21.50
C PRO A 59 22.00 15.84 22.95
N THR A 60 21.84 17.08 23.44
CA THR A 60 22.23 17.46 24.81
C THR A 60 21.26 16.94 25.88
N LYS A 61 20.00 16.70 25.51
CA LYS A 61 18.95 16.26 26.44
C LYS A 61 19.12 14.79 26.83
N THR A 62 19.01 14.49 28.12
CA THR A 62 18.92 13.12 28.64
C THR A 62 17.55 12.53 28.34
N ILE A 63 17.49 11.19 28.24
CA ILE A 63 16.25 10.45 28.01
C ILE A 63 15.91 9.72 29.32
N GLU A 64 14.66 9.86 29.77
CA GLU A 64 14.09 9.09 30.87
C GLU A 64 12.79 8.45 30.37
N ILE A 65 12.63 7.14 30.55
CA ILE A 65 11.50 6.37 30.00
C ILE A 65 10.65 5.82 31.13
N VAL A 66 9.51 6.48 31.39
CA VAL A 66 8.49 5.99 32.32
C VAL A 66 7.56 5.03 31.58
N LYS A 67 7.81 3.72 31.68
CA LYS A 67 6.99 2.69 31.04
C LYS A 67 5.87 2.22 31.96
N ASN A 68 4.62 2.44 31.57
CA ASN A 68 3.48 1.79 32.22
C ASN A 68 3.49 0.28 31.89
N THR A 69 3.59 -0.57 32.91
CA THR A 69 3.56 -2.03 32.80
C THR A 69 2.21 -2.63 33.23
N HIS A 70 1.29 -1.82 33.77
CA HIS A 70 -0.02 -2.26 34.21
C HIS A 70 -0.94 -2.54 33.01
N LYS A 71 -1.34 -3.80 32.82
CA LYS A 71 -2.23 -4.22 31.74
C LYS A 71 -3.73 -4.11 32.10
N GLY A 72 -4.08 -4.16 33.38
CA GLY A 72 -5.46 -4.16 33.88
C GLY A 72 -6.26 -5.40 33.49
N ASN A 73 -7.49 -5.51 33.99
CA ASN A 73 -8.42 -6.54 33.53
C ASN A 73 -8.81 -6.24 32.07
N LYS A 74 -8.88 -7.27 31.22
CA LYS A 74 -9.34 -7.14 29.83
C LYS A 74 -10.70 -7.83 29.63
N PRO A 75 -11.61 -7.20 28.88
CA PRO A 75 -12.87 -7.83 28.48
C PRO A 75 -12.67 -9.02 27.55
N LYS A 76 -13.61 -9.96 27.60
CA LYS A 76 -13.65 -11.16 26.75
C LYS A 76 -13.57 -10.76 25.27
N LEU A 77 -12.52 -11.22 24.60
CA LEU A 77 -12.26 -10.93 23.20
C LEU A 77 -12.55 -12.16 22.32
N VAL A 78 -13.13 -11.93 21.14
CA VAL A 78 -13.45 -12.93 20.12
C VAL A 78 -12.92 -12.40 18.77
N LEU A 79 -11.95 -13.11 18.20
CA LEU A 79 -11.30 -12.71 16.95
C LEU A 79 -12.02 -13.32 15.75
N LEU A 80 -12.71 -12.48 14.99
CA LEU A 80 -13.55 -12.89 13.86
C LEU A 80 -12.69 -13.05 12.60
N GLU A 81 -12.38 -14.28 12.21
CA GLU A 81 -11.39 -14.51 11.14
C GLU A 81 -11.97 -14.55 9.72
N GLY A 82 -13.21 -15.01 9.52
CA GLY A 82 -13.88 -15.06 8.21
C GLY A 82 -14.97 -16.15 8.14
N THR A 83 -15.35 -16.58 6.93
CA THR A 83 -16.23 -17.75 6.74
C THR A 83 -15.47 -18.96 6.20
N ILE A 84 -15.81 -20.16 6.66
CA ILE A 84 -15.32 -21.41 6.07
C ILE A 84 -16.22 -21.77 4.87
N LYS A 85 -15.62 -22.06 3.70
CA LYS A 85 -16.36 -22.68 2.59
C LYS A 85 -15.64 -23.93 2.10
N LYS A 86 -16.28 -25.09 2.26
CA LYS A 86 -15.64 -26.41 2.16
C LYS A 86 -14.45 -26.45 3.12
N THR A 87 -13.22 -26.47 2.60
CA THR A 87 -11.99 -26.50 3.40
C THR A 87 -11.19 -25.19 3.35
N LYS A 88 -11.76 -24.08 2.86
CA LYS A 88 -11.04 -22.81 2.67
C LYS A 88 -11.65 -21.66 3.45
N LEU A 89 -10.88 -21.13 4.41
CA LEU A 89 -11.19 -19.91 5.15
C LEU A 89 -11.13 -18.69 4.24
N ARG A 90 -12.27 -18.03 4.09
CA ARG A 90 -12.45 -16.77 3.38
C ARG A 90 -12.14 -15.61 4.32
N LYS A 91 -10.85 -15.38 4.60
CA LYS A 91 -10.38 -14.37 5.58
C LYS A 91 -10.93 -12.94 5.38
N ARG A 92 -11.50 -12.61 4.21
CA ARG A 92 -12.09 -11.30 3.87
C ARG A 92 -13.63 -11.26 3.90
N ASP A 93 -14.28 -12.37 4.22
CA ASP A 93 -15.72 -12.43 4.40
C ASP A 93 -16.09 -11.86 5.78
N HIS A 94 -17.15 -11.04 5.81
CA HIS A 94 -17.70 -10.40 7.00
C HIS A 94 -19.23 -10.47 7.02
N SER A 95 -19.80 -11.33 6.17
CA SER A 95 -21.24 -11.52 6.04
C SER A 95 -21.96 -12.10 7.28
N PRO A 96 -21.34 -12.93 8.15
CA PRO A 96 -22.01 -13.39 9.37
C PRO A 96 -22.20 -12.24 10.37
N TRP A 97 -21.16 -11.43 10.59
CA TRP A 97 -21.21 -10.31 11.54
C TRP A 97 -22.19 -9.22 11.12
N LEU A 98 -22.40 -9.04 9.81
CA LEU A 98 -23.47 -8.18 9.29
C LEU A 98 -24.87 -8.78 9.47
N TYR A 99 -24.99 -10.10 9.58
CA TYR A 99 -26.23 -10.78 9.95
C TYR A 99 -26.48 -10.63 11.45
N ASP A 100 -25.51 -10.93 12.32
CA ASP A 100 -25.65 -10.84 13.78
C ASP A 100 -26.07 -9.43 14.25
N LEU A 101 -25.42 -8.39 13.71
CA LEU A 101 -25.76 -7.00 14.02
C LEU A 101 -27.22 -6.63 13.67
N ILE A 102 -27.82 -7.34 12.70
CA ILE A 102 -29.19 -7.17 12.21
C ILE A 102 -30.18 -8.08 12.93
N THR A 103 -29.80 -9.30 13.32
CA THR A 103 -30.73 -10.34 13.77
C THR A 103 -30.66 -10.70 15.25
N VAL A 104 -29.63 -10.34 16.01
CA VAL A 104 -29.62 -10.55 17.47
C VAL A 104 -30.60 -9.55 18.11
N PRO A 105 -31.73 -9.99 18.71
CA PRO A 105 -32.76 -9.08 19.18
C PRO A 105 -32.31 -8.36 20.46
N ASN A 106 -31.88 -9.12 21.47
CA ASN A 106 -31.60 -8.65 22.84
C ASN A 106 -30.15 -8.13 23.02
N MET A 107 -29.50 -7.68 21.94
CA MET A 107 -28.19 -7.03 22.03
C MET A 107 -28.37 -5.55 22.42
N THR A 108 -27.54 -5.05 23.36
CA THR A 108 -27.27 -3.61 23.49
C THR A 108 -25.85 -3.40 22.99
N GLY A 109 -25.72 -2.84 21.78
CA GLY A 109 -24.51 -3.02 20.95
C GLY A 109 -23.76 -1.73 20.64
N ALA A 110 -22.48 -1.69 20.99
CA ALA A 110 -21.53 -0.67 20.52
C ALA A 110 -20.83 -1.16 19.23
N ILE A 111 -20.92 -0.39 18.15
CA ILE A 111 -20.50 -0.79 16.79
C ILE A 111 -19.50 0.23 16.25
N ALA A 112 -18.22 -0.16 16.20
CA ALA A 112 -17.13 0.64 15.67
C ALA A 112 -16.78 0.26 14.23
N SER A 113 -16.61 1.24 13.33
CA SER A 113 -16.07 0.97 11.99
C SER A 113 -15.30 2.15 11.39
N ASP A 114 -14.24 1.84 10.65
CA ASP A 114 -13.51 2.79 9.78
C ASP A 114 -14.22 3.07 8.45
N SER A 115 -15.42 2.51 8.25
CA SER A 115 -16.26 2.72 7.08
C SER A 115 -17.52 3.50 7.43
N GLN A 116 -17.45 4.84 7.35
CA GLN A 116 -18.61 5.74 7.58
C GLN A 116 -19.86 5.31 6.78
N VAL A 117 -19.68 4.89 5.52
CA VAL A 117 -20.77 4.40 4.65
C VAL A 117 -21.38 3.09 5.15
N LEU A 118 -20.64 2.23 5.87
CA LEU A 118 -21.23 1.08 6.56
C LEU A 118 -22.10 1.55 7.73
N LEU A 119 -21.61 2.45 8.57
CA LEU A 119 -22.36 2.97 9.73
C LEU A 119 -23.65 3.66 9.27
N GLU A 120 -23.59 4.56 8.29
CA GLU A 120 -24.76 5.20 7.66
C GLU A 120 -25.76 4.20 7.06
N SER A 121 -25.31 3.00 6.67
CA SER A 121 -26.19 1.96 6.11
C SER A 121 -26.77 1.03 7.18
N LEU A 122 -25.98 0.70 8.22
CA LEU A 122 -26.44 -0.10 9.35
C LEU A 122 -27.47 0.68 10.15
N ASP A 123 -27.18 1.93 10.50
CA ASP A 123 -28.08 2.88 11.15
C ASP A 123 -29.49 2.85 10.51
N LYS A 124 -29.58 3.21 9.22
CA LYS A 124 -30.84 3.12 8.46
C LYS A 124 -31.50 1.73 8.42
N ILE A 125 -30.75 0.64 8.46
CA ILE A 125 -31.32 -0.72 8.48
C ILE A 125 -31.90 -1.02 9.86
N LEU A 126 -31.20 -0.63 10.92
CA LEU A 126 -31.56 -0.89 12.31
C LEU A 126 -32.75 -0.02 12.75
N SER A 127 -32.80 1.27 12.38
CA SER A 127 -34.00 2.10 12.63
C SER A 127 -35.23 1.60 11.85
N LYS A 128 -35.05 1.01 10.65
CA LYS A 128 -36.14 0.35 9.89
C LYS A 128 -36.63 -0.94 10.53
N LEU A 129 -35.87 -1.51 11.47
CA LEU A 129 -36.25 -2.66 12.29
C LEU A 129 -36.83 -2.23 13.66
N GLY A 130 -37.02 -0.92 13.88
CA GLY A 130 -37.56 -0.37 15.12
C GLY A 130 -36.54 -0.18 16.25
N LEU A 131 -35.25 -0.41 15.99
CA LEU A 131 -34.19 -0.25 17.00
C LEU A 131 -33.79 1.23 17.16
N THR A 132 -33.56 1.63 18.40
CA THR A 132 -33.04 2.96 18.76
C THR A 132 -31.56 3.04 18.41
N THR A 133 -31.26 3.74 17.31
CA THR A 133 -29.89 3.94 16.82
C THR A 133 -29.35 5.31 17.20
N PHE A 134 -28.08 5.36 17.59
CA PHE A 134 -27.37 6.62 17.81
C PHE A 134 -26.03 6.59 17.08
N ARG A 135 -25.80 7.55 16.15
CA ARG A 135 -24.68 7.48 15.21
C ARG A 135 -23.75 8.69 15.34
N VAL A 136 -22.47 8.45 15.64
CA VAL A 136 -21.44 9.51 15.75
C VAL A 136 -20.36 9.34 14.68
N ASP A 137 -20.42 10.21 13.66
CA ASP A 137 -19.50 10.26 12.54
C ASP A 137 -19.21 11.68 12.05
N GLY A 138 -18.32 11.80 11.05
CA GLY A 138 -17.95 13.09 10.43
C GLY A 138 -19.06 13.84 9.69
N LYS A 139 -20.33 13.44 9.81
CA LYS A 139 -21.52 14.24 9.46
C LYS A 139 -22.33 14.62 10.69
N THR A 140 -22.50 13.71 11.64
CA THR A 140 -23.34 13.90 12.84
C THR A 140 -22.59 14.54 14.01
N ILE A 141 -21.27 14.56 14.00
CA ILE A 141 -20.41 15.08 15.10
C ILE A 141 -20.83 16.48 15.60
N ASN A 142 -21.39 17.33 14.74
CA ASN A 142 -21.82 18.70 15.07
C ASN A 142 -23.34 18.86 15.24
N SER A 143 -24.11 17.77 15.39
CA SER A 143 -25.51 17.90 15.80
C SER A 143 -25.57 18.25 17.31
N PRO A 144 -26.58 19.01 17.77
CA PRO A 144 -26.68 19.40 19.18
C PRO A 144 -26.71 18.19 20.13
N GLU A 145 -27.45 17.17 19.74
CA GLU A 145 -27.62 15.89 20.44
C GLU A 145 -26.30 15.11 20.60
N VAL A 146 -25.46 15.11 19.56
CA VAL A 146 -24.13 14.46 19.61
C VAL A 146 -23.13 15.28 20.43
N GLN A 147 -23.24 16.61 20.41
CA GLN A 147 -22.45 17.47 21.29
C GLN A 147 -22.84 17.29 22.77
N GLU A 148 -24.13 17.15 23.07
CA GLU A 148 -24.61 16.82 24.43
C GLU A 148 -24.12 15.44 24.89
N PHE A 149 -24.24 14.42 24.05
CA PHE A 149 -23.68 13.09 24.31
C PHE A 149 -22.17 13.15 24.58
N LEU A 150 -21.39 13.84 23.75
CA LEU A 150 -19.93 13.93 23.92
C LEU A 150 -19.52 14.71 25.17
N ALA A 151 -20.35 15.66 25.64
CA ALA A 151 -20.10 16.38 26.88
C ALA A 151 -20.27 15.48 28.14
N ASN A 152 -21.17 14.50 28.11
CA ASN A 152 -21.28 13.49 29.18
C ASN A 152 -21.95 12.18 28.70
N PRO A 153 -21.20 11.23 28.12
CA PRO A 153 -21.77 10.01 27.55
C PRO A 153 -22.52 9.16 28.59
N ASN A 154 -21.98 9.08 29.81
CA ASN A 154 -22.52 8.25 30.89
C ASN A 154 -23.83 8.81 31.50
N LYS A 155 -24.07 10.12 31.37
CA LYS A 155 -25.37 10.74 31.70
C LYS A 155 -26.36 10.52 30.56
N TYR A 156 -25.96 10.89 29.34
CA TYR A 156 -26.81 10.82 28.16
C TYR A 156 -27.37 9.41 27.93
N LEU A 157 -26.54 8.36 28.01
CA LEU A 157 -26.97 6.97 27.82
C LEU A 157 -27.99 6.46 28.86
N LYS A 158 -28.07 7.10 30.04
CA LYS A 158 -29.06 6.76 31.09
C LYS A 158 -30.39 7.47 30.88
N GLU A 159 -30.34 8.71 30.39
CA GLU A 159 -31.52 9.52 30.11
C GLU A 159 -32.15 9.17 28.75
N ASN A 160 -31.33 8.72 27.80
CA ASN A 160 -31.71 8.27 26.46
C ASN A 160 -31.16 6.85 26.21
N PRO A 161 -31.92 5.79 26.57
CA PRO A 161 -31.54 4.40 26.29
C PRO A 161 -31.40 4.12 24.79
N ILE A 162 -30.32 3.45 24.38
CA ILE A 162 -29.96 3.20 22.97
C ILE A 162 -29.62 1.73 22.75
N ASP A 163 -30.31 1.09 21.82
CA ASP A 163 -30.09 -0.32 21.45
C ASP A 163 -28.79 -0.51 20.63
N ARG A 164 -28.45 0.49 19.81
CA ARG A 164 -27.35 0.42 18.83
C ARG A 164 -26.57 1.75 18.80
N PHE A 165 -25.39 1.78 19.41
CA PHE A 165 -24.45 2.90 19.31
C PHE A 165 -23.48 2.66 18.15
N LEU A 166 -23.53 3.47 17.10
CA LEU A 166 -22.71 3.33 15.88
C LEU A 166 -21.67 4.46 15.80
N PHE A 167 -20.38 4.15 15.83
CA PHE A 167 -19.34 5.19 15.85
C PHE A 167 -18.12 4.90 14.97
N SER A 168 -17.44 5.99 14.65
CA SER A 168 -16.32 6.04 13.71
C SER A 168 -15.09 6.71 14.34
N PRO A 169 -13.95 6.81 13.63
CA PRO A 169 -12.76 7.54 14.11
C PRO A 169 -12.98 9.04 14.41
N SER A 170 -14.15 9.61 14.11
CA SER A 170 -14.52 10.92 14.66
C SER A 170 -14.67 10.93 16.19
N CYS A 171 -14.67 9.76 16.84
CA CYS A 171 -14.58 9.58 18.30
C CYS A 171 -13.22 9.01 18.75
N GLU A 172 -12.20 9.01 17.89
CA GLU A 172 -10.88 8.44 18.21
C GLU A 172 -10.22 9.20 19.37
N SER A 173 -10.45 10.51 19.47
CA SER A 173 -10.16 11.36 20.63
C SER A 173 -11.46 11.83 21.32
N GLY A 174 -11.38 12.16 22.61
CA GLY A 174 -12.46 12.82 23.37
C GLY A 174 -13.60 11.92 23.88
N LEU A 175 -13.86 10.74 23.29
CA LEU A 175 -14.88 9.82 23.81
C LEU A 175 -14.32 8.93 24.94
N ASP A 176 -15.04 8.84 26.06
CA ASP A 176 -14.73 7.94 27.19
C ASP A 176 -16.05 7.42 27.79
N ILE A 177 -16.36 6.14 27.57
CA ILE A 177 -17.63 5.53 28.00
C ILE A 177 -17.35 4.54 29.13
N ASN A 178 -17.76 4.93 30.34
CA ASN A 178 -17.39 4.29 31.61
C ASN A 178 -18.63 3.78 32.37
N ILE A 179 -19.81 3.81 31.73
CA ILE A 179 -21.00 3.13 32.22
C ILE A 179 -20.83 1.62 32.07
N SER A 180 -20.86 0.89 33.18
CA SER A 180 -20.74 -0.57 33.21
C SER A 180 -22.10 -1.25 33.10
N GLN A 181 -22.13 -2.47 32.56
CA GLN A 181 -23.31 -3.33 32.35
C GLN A 181 -24.39 -2.72 31.44
N TYR A 182 -24.04 -1.71 30.64
CA TYR A 182 -24.94 -1.10 29.65
C TYR A 182 -24.85 -1.79 28.28
N PHE A 183 -23.65 -1.88 27.71
CA PHE A 183 -23.42 -2.57 26.45
C PHE A 183 -23.13 -4.05 26.72
N THR A 184 -24.00 -4.95 26.24
CA THR A 184 -23.75 -6.39 26.32
C THR A 184 -22.71 -6.83 25.27
N HIS A 185 -22.64 -6.12 24.13
CA HIS A 185 -21.78 -6.46 23.00
C HIS A 185 -20.99 -5.25 22.45
N PHE A 186 -19.76 -5.51 22.01
CA PHE A 186 -18.97 -4.60 21.17
C PHE A 186 -18.60 -5.29 19.86
N PHE A 187 -18.83 -4.63 18.72
CA PHE A 187 -18.42 -5.09 17.38
C PHE A 187 -17.47 -4.09 16.72
N GLY A 188 -16.27 -4.54 16.39
CA GLY A 188 -15.28 -3.77 15.62
C GLY A 188 -15.15 -4.31 14.19
N LEU A 189 -15.54 -3.52 13.20
CA LEU A 189 -15.50 -3.89 11.78
C LEU A 189 -14.56 -2.97 11.00
N PHE A 190 -13.30 -3.38 10.84
CA PHE A 190 -12.22 -2.55 10.28
C PHE A 190 -11.76 -3.04 8.90
N PHE A 191 -11.83 -2.15 7.89
CA PHE A 191 -11.55 -2.46 6.49
C PHE A 191 -10.14 -2.05 6.05
N GLY A 192 -9.44 -1.21 6.83
CA GLY A 192 -8.06 -0.78 6.61
C GLY A 192 -7.94 0.64 6.05
N GLN A 193 -8.75 1.57 6.56
CA GLN A 193 -8.52 3.02 6.45
C GLN A 193 -7.68 3.55 7.63
N LEU A 194 -7.81 2.91 8.80
CA LEU A 194 -7.01 3.15 10.01
C LEU A 194 -5.71 2.35 10.00
N ASP A 195 -4.77 2.76 10.86
CA ASP A 195 -3.62 1.97 11.26
C ASP A 195 -3.90 1.13 12.53
N ALA A 196 -2.93 0.31 12.95
CA ALA A 196 -3.13 -0.61 14.08
C ALA A 196 -3.28 0.11 15.43
N ASP A 197 -2.64 1.27 15.61
CA ASP A 197 -2.71 2.07 16.83
C ASP A 197 -4.13 2.60 17.02
N SER A 198 -4.66 3.31 16.01
CA SER A 198 -6.02 3.85 15.97
C SER A 198 -7.08 2.79 16.24
N ILE A 199 -6.93 1.58 15.67
CA ILE A 199 -7.84 0.46 15.90
C ILE A 199 -7.82 0.06 17.39
N SER A 200 -6.65 -0.08 18.00
CA SER A 200 -6.53 -0.44 19.43
C SER A 200 -7.15 0.63 20.35
N GLN A 201 -6.94 1.90 20.04
CA GLN A 201 -7.52 3.02 20.80
C GLN A 201 -9.05 3.04 20.71
N ILE A 202 -9.61 2.87 19.50
CA ILE A 202 -11.07 2.82 19.29
C ILE A 202 -11.72 1.66 20.04
N ILE A 203 -11.07 0.49 20.09
CA ILE A 203 -11.54 -0.64 20.90
C ILE A 203 -11.56 -0.22 22.39
N ALA A 204 -10.54 0.47 22.88
CA ALA A 204 -10.44 0.92 24.27
C ALA A 204 -11.39 2.08 24.67
N ARG A 205 -12.26 2.60 23.77
CA ARG A 205 -13.19 3.73 24.06
C ARG A 205 -14.40 3.34 24.92
N ILE A 206 -14.86 2.09 24.86
CA ILE A 206 -15.72 1.49 25.88
C ILE A 206 -14.79 0.93 26.97
N ARG A 207 -14.92 1.38 28.23
CA ARG A 207 -14.05 0.92 29.33
C ARG A 207 -14.53 -0.33 30.05
N ASP A 208 -15.80 -0.69 29.89
CA ASP A 208 -16.40 -1.83 30.58
C ASP A 208 -15.63 -3.14 30.31
N THR A 209 -15.43 -3.93 31.36
CA THR A 209 -14.72 -5.22 31.30
C THR A 209 -15.67 -6.40 31.05
N GLU A 210 -16.97 -6.23 31.29
CA GLU A 210 -17.93 -7.34 31.13
C GLU A 210 -18.49 -7.45 29.70
N VAL A 211 -18.36 -6.38 28.90
CA VAL A 211 -18.78 -6.37 27.48
C VAL A 211 -17.94 -7.33 26.63
N THR A 212 -18.59 -8.31 25.99
CA THR A 212 -17.89 -9.23 25.07
C THR A 212 -17.62 -8.54 23.73
N ARG A 213 -16.40 -8.70 23.20
CA ARG A 213 -15.89 -7.93 22.06
C ARG A 213 -15.60 -8.81 20.86
N TYR A 214 -16.20 -8.48 19.73
CA TYR A 214 -16.14 -9.22 18.48
C TYR A 214 -15.40 -8.39 17.42
N LEU A 215 -14.17 -8.77 17.09
CA LEU A 215 -13.29 -7.98 16.20
C LEU A 215 -13.06 -8.65 14.86
N TRP A 216 -13.63 -8.09 13.79
CA TRP A 216 -13.26 -8.41 12.42
C TRP A 216 -12.38 -7.32 11.82
N ILE A 217 -11.18 -7.71 11.43
CA ILE A 217 -10.20 -6.83 10.78
C ILE A 217 -9.83 -7.44 9.44
N ASN A 218 -9.91 -6.63 8.38
CA ASN A 218 -9.49 -7.02 7.04
C ASN A 218 -7.98 -7.41 7.04
N PRO A 219 -7.58 -8.62 6.63
CA PRO A 219 -6.21 -9.13 6.80
C PRO A 219 -5.10 -8.23 6.27
N PHE A 220 -5.35 -7.60 5.12
CA PHE A 220 -4.42 -6.72 4.41
C PHE A 220 -5.19 -5.64 3.66
N THR A 221 -4.58 -4.47 3.51
CA THR A 221 -5.13 -3.36 2.73
C THR A 221 -4.76 -3.51 1.24
N LYS A 222 -5.56 -2.95 0.33
CA LYS A 222 -5.15 -2.82 -1.08
C LYS A 222 -4.55 -1.43 -1.29
N VAL A 223 -3.23 -1.37 -1.46
CA VAL A 223 -2.54 -0.12 -1.82
C VAL A 223 -2.59 0.06 -3.34
N ASP A 224 -3.62 0.76 -3.83
CA ASP A 224 -3.83 1.02 -5.27
C ASP A 224 -3.03 2.23 -5.79
N ASP A 225 -2.32 2.98 -4.92
CA ASP A 225 -1.32 3.97 -5.34
C ASP A 225 -0.24 3.28 -6.18
N SER A 226 -0.09 3.67 -7.44
CA SER A 226 0.80 3.02 -8.41
C SER A 226 2.21 3.61 -8.51
N ASN A 227 2.48 4.75 -7.85
CA ASN A 227 3.79 5.39 -7.89
C ASN A 227 4.59 5.21 -6.58
N SER A 228 3.93 4.79 -5.50
CA SER A 228 4.53 4.45 -4.21
C SER A 228 5.39 3.17 -4.24
N ILE A 229 6.54 3.23 -3.56
CA ILE A 229 7.39 2.07 -3.27
C ILE A 229 6.85 1.39 -2.01
N LYS A 230 6.59 0.08 -2.09
CA LYS A 230 5.83 -0.68 -1.08
C LYS A 230 6.69 -1.61 -0.25
N SER A 231 8.00 -1.35 -0.19
CA SER A 231 8.92 -2.16 0.61
C SER A 231 8.73 -1.87 2.11
N PRO A 232 8.68 -2.91 2.97
CA PRO A 232 8.76 -2.77 4.41
C PRO A 232 10.21 -2.63 4.93
N PHE A 233 11.21 -2.75 4.05
CA PHE A 233 12.64 -2.63 4.39
C PHE A 233 13.15 -1.23 4.05
N LEU A 234 13.89 -0.61 4.98
CA LEU A 234 14.32 0.79 4.93
C LEU A 234 15.30 1.07 3.79
N GLU A 235 16.24 0.15 3.58
CA GLU A 235 17.37 0.25 2.63
C GLU A 235 16.84 0.10 1.21
N LYS A 236 15.96 -0.89 0.99
CA LYS A 236 15.24 -1.09 -0.27
C LYS A 236 14.33 0.11 -0.58
N LEU A 237 13.64 0.66 0.43
CA LEU A 237 12.77 1.83 0.29
C LEU A 237 13.58 3.06 -0.13
N GLN A 238 14.68 3.37 0.56
CA GLN A 238 15.57 4.47 0.20
C GLN A 238 16.21 4.26 -1.18
N TYR A 239 16.87 3.13 -1.41
CA TYR A 239 17.57 2.85 -2.68
C TYR A 239 16.64 3.00 -3.89
N HIS A 240 15.42 2.45 -3.81
CA HIS A 240 14.44 2.63 -4.88
C HIS A 240 13.87 4.04 -4.98
N PHE A 241 13.89 4.83 -3.90
CA PHE A 241 13.45 6.23 -3.93
C PHE A 241 14.51 7.11 -4.60
N ASP A 242 15.74 7.10 -4.10
CA ASP A 242 16.86 7.93 -4.55
C ASP A 242 17.16 7.67 -6.04
N GLN A 243 17.17 6.39 -6.46
CA GLN A 243 17.39 6.01 -7.86
C GLN A 243 16.24 6.42 -8.80
N ARG A 244 14.99 6.46 -8.30
CA ARG A 244 13.84 6.92 -9.10
C ARG A 244 13.82 8.44 -9.19
N LEU A 245 14.10 9.16 -8.11
CA LEU A 245 14.20 10.61 -8.13
C LEU A 245 15.30 11.08 -9.06
N LYS A 246 16.55 10.60 -8.88
CA LYS A 246 17.68 11.01 -9.73
C LYS A 246 17.38 10.81 -11.22
N ARG A 247 16.77 9.68 -11.59
CA ARG A 247 16.44 9.39 -12.98
C ARG A 247 15.24 10.18 -13.52
N ASP A 248 14.21 10.45 -12.70
CA ASP A 248 13.08 11.30 -13.11
C ASP A 248 13.53 12.75 -13.35
N LEU A 249 14.39 13.27 -12.47
CA LEU A 249 15.04 14.58 -12.60
C LEU A 249 15.91 14.66 -13.87
N HIS A 250 16.84 13.71 -14.10
CA HIS A 250 17.63 13.67 -15.35
C HIS A 250 16.76 13.55 -16.61
N LEU A 251 15.63 12.85 -16.57
CA LEU A 251 14.72 12.71 -17.72
C LEU A 251 13.86 13.97 -17.95
N ALA A 252 13.53 14.71 -16.90
CA ALA A 252 12.70 15.92 -16.97
C ALA A 252 13.51 17.16 -17.36
N MET A 253 14.77 17.24 -16.95
CA MET A 253 15.68 18.36 -17.20
C MET A 253 16.58 18.16 -18.44
N ALA A 254 16.41 17.07 -19.18
CA ALA A 254 17.19 16.79 -20.38
C ALA A 254 16.99 17.89 -21.44
N GLY A 255 18.09 18.52 -21.87
CA GLY A 255 18.06 19.59 -22.86
C GLY A 255 17.62 20.95 -22.32
N GLU A 256 17.72 21.17 -21.01
CA GLU A 256 17.66 22.50 -20.40
C GLU A 256 19.05 23.14 -20.33
N ASP A 257 19.11 24.47 -20.44
CA ASP A 257 20.32 25.22 -20.16
C ASP A 257 20.76 24.98 -18.71
N ASN A 258 22.08 24.84 -18.49
CA ASN A 258 22.68 24.57 -17.17
C ASN A 258 22.10 23.33 -16.44
N GLN A 259 21.57 22.35 -17.19
CA GLN A 259 21.00 21.10 -16.64
C GLN A 259 21.90 20.40 -15.60
N GLU A 260 23.22 20.39 -15.77
CA GLU A 260 24.12 19.70 -14.84
C GLU A 260 24.21 20.39 -13.47
N GLU A 261 24.30 21.72 -13.45
CA GLU A 261 24.28 22.54 -12.23
C GLU A 261 22.94 22.41 -11.51
N PHE A 262 21.83 22.58 -12.25
CA PHE A 262 20.47 22.44 -11.71
C PHE A 262 20.24 21.07 -11.06
N ILE A 263 20.66 19.99 -11.75
CA ILE A 263 20.52 18.62 -11.25
C ILE A 263 21.44 18.39 -10.04
N SER A 264 22.66 18.95 -10.05
CA SER A 264 23.60 18.87 -8.94
C SER A 264 23.07 19.59 -7.68
N GLU A 265 22.52 20.80 -7.81
CA GLU A 265 21.97 21.59 -6.70
C GLU A 265 20.82 20.84 -6.00
N ILE A 266 19.84 20.34 -6.79
CA ILE A 266 18.71 19.56 -6.24
C ILE A 266 19.20 18.25 -5.60
N LEU A 267 20.10 17.50 -6.23
CA LEU A 267 20.56 16.23 -5.67
C LEU A 267 21.41 16.40 -4.40
N THR A 268 22.26 17.43 -4.35
CA THR A 268 23.07 17.76 -3.17
C THR A 268 22.18 18.13 -1.99
N LYS A 269 21.25 19.07 -2.19
CA LYS A 269 20.29 19.49 -1.16
C LYS A 269 19.33 18.36 -0.77
N PHE A 270 18.95 17.47 -1.70
CA PHE A 270 18.21 16.27 -1.39
C PHE A 270 18.98 15.30 -0.48
N GLN A 271 20.29 15.11 -0.71
CA GLN A 271 21.15 14.28 0.15
C GLN A 271 21.30 14.89 1.55
N GLU A 272 21.59 16.20 1.64
CA GLU A 272 21.62 16.96 2.90
C GLU A 272 20.34 16.72 3.71
N TYR A 273 19.17 17.04 3.15
CA TYR A 273 17.90 16.90 3.86
C TYR A 273 17.51 15.45 4.11
N SER A 274 17.94 14.49 3.29
CA SER A 274 17.66 13.05 3.54
C SER A 274 18.35 12.53 4.81
N SER A 275 19.46 13.13 5.23
CA SER A 275 20.18 12.77 6.45
C SER A 275 19.50 13.22 7.76
N SER A 276 18.53 14.15 7.68
CA SER A 276 17.97 14.85 8.84
C SER A 276 17.07 13.98 9.73
N PRO A 277 16.84 14.37 11.01
CA PRO A 277 15.99 13.62 11.94
C PRO A 277 14.59 13.34 11.40
N GLU A 278 13.92 14.36 10.85
CA GLU A 278 12.59 14.23 10.26
C GLU A 278 12.58 13.31 9.02
N SER A 279 13.62 13.33 8.19
CA SER A 279 13.77 12.42 7.05
C SER A 279 14.05 10.97 7.45
N LYS A 280 14.77 10.76 8.56
CA LYS A 280 14.99 9.42 9.14
C LYS A 280 13.68 8.86 9.71
N LEU A 281 12.99 9.63 10.56
CA LEU A 281 11.70 9.25 11.12
C LEU A 281 10.67 8.98 10.01
N ALA A 282 10.52 9.87 9.04
CA ALA A 282 9.58 9.68 7.93
C ALA A 282 9.85 8.40 7.12
N ARG A 283 11.12 8.06 6.83
CA ARG A 283 11.44 6.81 6.14
C ARG A 283 11.08 5.59 6.98
N ARG A 284 11.35 5.61 8.30
CA ARG A 284 11.01 4.50 9.22
C ARG A 284 9.50 4.31 9.34
N LEU A 285 8.73 5.40 9.48
CA LEU A 285 7.27 5.37 9.46
C LEU A 285 6.70 4.88 8.12
N GLN A 286 7.27 5.29 6.99
CA GLN A 286 6.81 4.82 5.68
C GLN A 286 7.06 3.31 5.46
N ALA A 287 8.16 2.77 6.00
CA ALA A 287 8.45 1.33 6.01
C ALA A 287 7.47 0.57 6.94
N MET A 288 7.22 1.08 8.15
CA MET A 288 6.22 0.51 9.08
C MET A 288 4.81 0.50 8.46
N ILE A 289 4.38 1.61 7.87
CA ILE A 289 3.09 1.73 7.16
C ILE A 289 3.00 0.74 5.99
N ASN A 290 4.10 0.44 5.29
CA ASN A 290 4.12 -0.56 4.22
C ASN A 290 3.97 -1.99 4.77
N HIS A 291 4.67 -2.32 5.87
CA HIS A 291 4.53 -3.61 6.55
C HIS A 291 3.10 -3.81 7.07
N GLU A 292 2.59 -2.86 7.82
CA GLU A 292 1.27 -2.94 8.43
C GLU A 292 0.17 -3.02 7.37
N LYS A 293 0.28 -2.27 6.25
CA LYS A 293 -0.68 -2.37 5.15
C LYS A 293 -0.72 -3.74 4.48
N ALA A 294 0.36 -4.52 4.55
CA ALA A 294 0.39 -5.92 4.12
C ALA A 294 -0.16 -6.89 5.18
N ASN A 295 -0.03 -6.56 6.48
CA ASN A 295 -0.22 -7.49 7.60
C ASN A 295 -1.25 -7.04 8.66
N LEU A 296 -2.09 -6.04 8.36
CA LEU A 296 -2.91 -5.24 9.29
C LEU A 296 -3.54 -6.03 10.45
N ARG A 297 -4.25 -7.13 10.14
CA ARG A 297 -4.89 -7.97 11.17
C ARG A 297 -3.87 -8.49 12.19
N GLN A 298 -2.71 -8.96 11.72
CA GLN A 298 -1.69 -9.52 12.59
C GLN A 298 -0.99 -8.44 13.42
N CYS A 299 -0.80 -7.25 12.86
CA CYS A 299 -0.27 -6.09 13.60
C CYS A 299 -1.21 -5.69 14.76
N VAL A 300 -2.53 -5.61 14.51
CA VAL A 300 -3.52 -5.35 15.57
C VAL A 300 -3.58 -6.49 16.59
N TYR A 301 -3.57 -7.76 16.16
CA TYR A 301 -3.59 -8.89 17.08
C TYR A 301 -2.36 -8.90 18.00
N TRP A 302 -1.17 -8.63 17.47
CA TRP A 302 0.05 -8.47 18.27
C TRP A 302 -0.05 -7.31 19.26
N LEU A 303 -0.56 -6.15 18.83
CA LEU A 303 -0.73 -4.98 19.69
C LEU A 303 -1.72 -5.23 20.83
N LEU A 304 -2.84 -5.93 20.57
CA LEU A 304 -3.80 -6.33 21.59
C LEU A 304 -3.20 -7.34 22.58
N GLU A 305 -2.41 -8.31 22.11
CA GLU A 305 -1.65 -9.22 22.97
C GLU A 305 -0.64 -8.47 23.87
N GLN A 306 0.08 -7.48 23.31
CA GLN A 306 0.97 -6.61 24.12
C GLN A 306 0.18 -5.81 25.15
N GLN A 307 -0.98 -5.27 24.81
CA GLN A 307 -1.88 -4.57 25.73
C GLN A 307 -2.51 -5.51 26.79
N GLY A 308 -2.49 -6.83 26.58
CA GLY A 308 -2.91 -7.85 27.56
C GLY A 308 -4.22 -8.57 27.26
N TYR A 309 -4.77 -8.44 26.05
CA TYR A 309 -5.95 -9.21 25.63
C TYR A 309 -5.57 -10.65 25.30
N ASP A 310 -6.48 -11.60 25.60
CA ASP A 310 -6.39 -12.94 25.05
C ASP A 310 -6.69 -12.94 23.54
N ILE A 311 -5.79 -13.54 22.75
CA ILE A 311 -5.88 -13.68 21.29
C ILE A 311 -6.02 -15.14 20.85
N SER A 312 -6.30 -16.05 21.78
CA SER A 312 -6.57 -17.47 21.52
C SER A 312 -7.95 -17.69 20.89
N ASN A 313 -8.97 -17.03 21.44
CA ASN A 313 -10.38 -17.17 21.04
C ASN A 313 -10.62 -16.61 19.62
N ARG A 314 -10.73 -17.52 18.65
CA ARG A 314 -10.88 -17.23 17.22
C ARG A 314 -12.09 -17.93 16.66
N TYR A 315 -12.87 -17.21 15.86
CA TYR A 315 -14.14 -17.69 15.34
C TYR A 315 -14.24 -17.61 13.82
N SER A 316 -14.86 -18.61 13.19
CA SER A 316 -15.12 -18.69 11.75
C SER A 316 -16.26 -19.68 11.44
N PRO A 317 -17.50 -19.22 11.26
CA PRO A 317 -18.62 -20.09 10.93
C PRO A 317 -18.53 -20.60 9.50
N GLU A 318 -19.25 -21.68 9.21
CA GLU A 318 -19.46 -22.12 7.82
C GLU A 318 -20.27 -21.07 7.02
N ASN A 319 -20.02 -20.97 5.71
CA ASN A 319 -20.75 -20.06 4.83
C ASN A 319 -22.21 -20.53 4.65
N GLN A 320 -23.13 -20.00 5.44
CA GLN A 320 -24.57 -20.21 5.29
C GLN A 320 -25.21 -19.25 4.25
N GLU A 321 -26.51 -19.41 3.98
CA GLU A 321 -27.30 -18.52 3.11
C GLU A 321 -27.82 -17.23 3.80
N PRO A 322 -28.28 -17.22 5.07
CA PRO A 322 -28.74 -15.99 5.75
C PRO A 322 -27.69 -14.88 5.75
N PHE A 323 -26.42 -15.23 5.98
CA PHE A 323 -25.28 -14.31 5.89
C PHE A 323 -25.21 -13.58 4.53
N LYS A 324 -25.49 -14.30 3.42
CA LYS A 324 -25.52 -13.69 2.09
C LYS A 324 -26.70 -12.73 1.93
N LYS A 325 -27.87 -13.06 2.50
CA LYS A 325 -29.06 -12.18 2.48
C LYS A 325 -28.76 -10.86 3.21
N ALA A 326 -28.23 -10.92 4.43
CA ALA A 326 -27.84 -9.74 5.20
C ALA A 326 -26.77 -8.90 4.49
N ASN A 327 -25.71 -9.53 3.97
CA ASN A 327 -24.67 -8.84 3.21
C ASN A 327 -25.22 -8.21 1.90
N PHE A 328 -26.21 -8.83 1.25
CA PHE A 328 -26.88 -8.23 0.08
C PHE A 328 -27.74 -7.02 0.47
N GLN A 329 -28.50 -7.09 1.56
CA GLN A 329 -29.27 -5.97 2.13
C GLN A 329 -28.37 -4.79 2.48
N VAL A 330 -27.29 -5.04 3.25
CA VAL A 330 -26.29 -4.02 3.59
C VAL A 330 -25.59 -3.48 2.34
N LYS A 331 -25.30 -4.31 1.32
CA LYS A 331 -24.75 -3.84 0.05
C LYS A 331 -25.72 -2.90 -0.68
N LYS A 332 -27.02 -3.20 -0.69
CA LYS A 332 -28.06 -2.35 -1.32
C LYS A 332 -28.14 -0.99 -0.63
N GLU A 333 -28.23 -0.95 0.69
CA GLU A 333 -28.27 0.32 1.44
C GLU A 333 -26.94 1.10 1.32
N LYS A 334 -25.78 0.42 1.25
CA LYS A 334 -24.48 1.06 0.94
C LYS A 334 -24.44 1.72 -0.45
N ILE A 335 -25.22 1.26 -1.41
CA ILE A 335 -25.32 1.87 -2.74
C ILE A 335 -26.21 3.12 -2.67
N GLU A 336 -27.42 3.02 -2.13
CA GLU A 336 -28.31 4.20 -2.00
C GLU A 336 -27.70 5.28 -1.11
N THR A 337 -27.04 4.90 -0.02
CA THR A 337 -26.32 5.85 0.86
C THR A 337 -25.23 6.62 0.12
N LYS A 338 -24.40 5.95 -0.69
CA LYS A 338 -23.42 6.63 -1.56
C LYS A 338 -24.10 7.51 -2.61
N TYR A 339 -25.24 7.09 -3.15
CA TYR A 339 -25.97 7.84 -4.17
C TYR A 339 -26.62 9.10 -3.59
N GLN A 340 -27.28 9.00 -2.44
CA GLN A 340 -27.76 10.15 -1.67
C GLN A 340 -26.61 11.11 -1.34
N ASN A 341 -25.49 10.60 -0.82
CA ASN A 341 -24.30 11.42 -0.57
C ASN A 341 -23.76 12.11 -1.84
N SER A 342 -24.07 11.59 -3.03
CA SER A 342 -23.73 12.21 -4.32
C SER A 342 -24.76 13.25 -4.76
N LYS A 343 -26.04 13.08 -4.42
CA LYS A 343 -27.10 14.11 -4.55
C LYS A 343 -26.79 15.31 -3.64
N ASP A 344 -26.37 15.06 -2.40
CA ASP A 344 -26.01 16.10 -1.42
C ASP A 344 -24.86 17.00 -1.91
N ILE A 345 -23.87 16.42 -2.61
CA ILE A 345 -22.75 17.17 -3.20
C ILE A 345 -23.18 17.94 -4.45
N PHE A 346 -24.02 17.32 -5.31
CA PHE A 346 -24.58 17.95 -6.50
C PHE A 346 -25.39 19.21 -6.13
N ASN A 347 -26.27 19.07 -5.13
CA ASN A 347 -27.09 20.14 -4.56
C ASN A 347 -26.32 21.07 -3.61
N GLY A 348 -25.02 20.83 -3.37
CA GLY A 348 -24.20 21.67 -2.51
C GLY A 348 -24.12 23.11 -3.03
N SER A 349 -24.02 24.09 -2.13
CA SER A 349 -23.94 25.50 -2.54
C SER A 349 -22.60 25.83 -3.18
N ASP A 350 -22.59 26.79 -4.11
CA ASP A 350 -21.38 27.18 -4.84
C ASP A 350 -20.49 28.17 -4.07
N LYS A 351 -20.66 28.24 -2.73
CA LYS A 351 -19.92 29.08 -1.76
C LYS A 351 -18.40 29.08 -1.94
N TYR A 352 -17.84 28.00 -2.48
CA TYR A 352 -16.41 27.77 -2.67
C TYR A 352 -15.96 27.65 -4.14
N VAL A 353 -16.87 27.74 -5.11
CA VAL A 353 -16.51 27.67 -6.54
C VAL A 353 -15.64 28.88 -6.92
N GLY A 354 -14.66 28.67 -7.80
CA GLY A 354 -13.68 29.68 -8.22
C GLY A 354 -12.63 30.07 -7.16
N LYS A 355 -12.87 29.83 -5.87
CA LYS A 355 -12.01 30.33 -4.78
C LYS A 355 -10.65 29.60 -4.68
N PRO A 356 -9.63 30.24 -4.08
CA PRO A 356 -8.38 29.58 -3.67
C PRO A 356 -8.64 28.36 -2.78
N TRP A 357 -7.71 27.40 -2.78
CA TRP A 357 -7.89 26.19 -1.97
C TRP A 357 -7.80 26.49 -0.47
N MET A 358 -8.94 26.35 0.20
CA MET A 358 -9.06 26.43 1.65
C MET A 358 -9.39 25.05 2.24
N MET A 359 -8.99 24.86 3.49
CA MET A 359 -9.51 23.75 4.29
C MET A 359 -10.72 24.25 5.06
N LEU A 360 -11.67 23.35 5.28
CA LEU A 360 -12.68 23.52 6.30
C LEU A 360 -12.08 23.17 7.67
N ASN A 361 -12.62 23.76 8.73
CA ASN A 361 -12.35 23.35 10.10
C ASN A 361 -12.94 21.95 10.38
N GLN A 362 -12.54 21.31 11.49
CA GLN A 362 -13.01 19.97 11.85
C GLN A 362 -14.51 19.92 12.20
N ASP A 363 -15.05 21.02 12.72
CA ASP A 363 -16.46 21.28 13.06
C ASP A 363 -17.33 21.68 11.85
N ALA A 364 -16.75 21.81 10.65
CA ALA A 364 -17.53 22.22 9.49
C ALA A 364 -18.65 21.22 9.13
N SER A 365 -19.83 21.75 8.83
CA SER A 365 -21.07 20.99 8.61
C SER A 365 -21.06 20.12 7.34
N TRP A 366 -21.92 19.09 7.28
CA TRP A 366 -22.05 18.26 6.06
C TRP A 366 -22.41 19.09 4.79
N PRO A 367 -23.35 20.06 4.83
CA PRO A 367 -23.59 20.95 3.69
C PRO A 367 -22.37 21.73 3.21
N GLU A 368 -21.50 22.21 4.12
CA GLU A 368 -20.27 22.90 3.75
C GLU A 368 -19.20 21.95 3.19
N ARG A 369 -19.10 20.74 3.74
CA ARG A 369 -18.26 19.67 3.16
C ARG A 369 -18.71 19.35 1.73
N CYS A 370 -20.03 19.27 1.50
CA CYS A 370 -20.61 19.11 0.15
C CYS A 370 -20.25 20.27 -0.77
N ALA A 371 -20.42 21.53 -0.33
CA ALA A 371 -20.06 22.72 -1.09
C ALA A 371 -18.57 22.75 -1.49
N LEU A 372 -17.65 22.44 -0.56
CA LEU A 372 -16.21 22.39 -0.89
C LEU A 372 -15.89 21.21 -1.82
N MET A 373 -16.55 20.06 -1.67
CA MET A 373 -16.34 18.93 -2.57
C MET A 373 -16.90 19.21 -3.98
N LYS A 374 -18.03 19.91 -4.11
CA LYS A 374 -18.58 20.39 -5.39
C LYS A 374 -17.57 21.31 -6.10
N ALA A 375 -17.09 22.33 -5.40
CA ALA A 375 -16.07 23.25 -5.91
C ALA A 375 -14.78 22.55 -6.32
N LYS A 376 -14.33 21.54 -5.56
CA LYS A 376 -13.16 20.72 -5.90
C LYS A 376 -13.37 19.92 -7.18
N LEU A 377 -14.56 19.37 -7.41
CA LEU A 377 -14.87 18.62 -8.65
C LEU A 377 -14.90 19.56 -9.86
N ILE A 378 -15.58 20.72 -9.75
CA ILE A 378 -15.61 21.75 -10.81
C ILE A 378 -14.18 22.26 -11.11
N LYS A 379 -13.32 22.45 -10.10
CA LYS A 379 -11.91 22.85 -10.32
C LYS A 379 -11.08 21.76 -11.01
N LEU A 380 -11.38 20.48 -10.78
CA LEU A 380 -10.72 19.36 -11.46
C LEU A 380 -11.25 19.12 -12.88
N LEU A 381 -12.51 19.45 -13.12
CA LEU A 381 -13.25 19.23 -14.37
C LEU A 381 -13.91 20.57 -14.78
N PRO A 382 -13.15 21.54 -15.32
CA PRO A 382 -13.70 22.85 -15.65
C PRO A 382 -14.83 22.73 -16.68
N ASN A 383 -15.88 23.54 -16.49
CA ASN A 383 -17.07 23.60 -17.35
C ASN A 383 -17.87 22.28 -17.40
N ILE A 384 -17.62 21.33 -16.48
CA ILE A 384 -18.42 20.11 -16.39
C ILE A 384 -19.87 20.42 -16.00
N GLN A 385 -20.07 21.42 -15.14
CA GLN A 385 -21.37 21.81 -14.59
C GLN A 385 -22.33 22.38 -15.65
N ASP A 386 -21.79 22.85 -16.78
CA ASP A 386 -22.55 23.37 -17.91
C ASP A 386 -22.95 22.24 -18.90
N SER A 387 -22.54 21.00 -18.62
CA SER A 387 -22.81 19.83 -19.45
C SER A 387 -23.92 18.94 -18.86
N SER A 388 -24.68 18.29 -19.73
CA SER A 388 -25.71 17.29 -19.37
C SER A 388 -25.20 16.07 -18.61
N PHE A 389 -23.88 15.90 -18.47
CA PHE A 389 -23.26 14.84 -17.68
C PHE A 389 -23.04 15.21 -16.20
N TRP A 390 -23.13 16.50 -15.83
CA TRP A 390 -23.06 16.90 -14.42
C TRP A 390 -24.31 16.44 -13.68
N SER A 391 -24.14 15.42 -12.83
CA SER A 391 -25.24 14.78 -12.12
C SER A 391 -24.76 14.06 -10.85
N PRO A 392 -25.68 13.67 -9.95
CA PRO A 392 -25.37 12.77 -8.83
C PRO A 392 -24.72 11.45 -9.27
N VAL A 393 -25.01 10.95 -10.48
CA VAL A 393 -24.41 9.72 -11.02
C VAL A 393 -22.94 9.95 -11.39
N LEU A 394 -22.59 11.09 -11.99
CA LEU A 394 -21.19 11.44 -12.26
C LEU A 394 -20.38 11.59 -10.97
N ILE A 395 -20.97 12.20 -9.93
CA ILE A 395 -20.33 12.32 -8.62
C ILE A 395 -20.16 10.94 -7.97
N TYR A 396 -21.17 10.07 -8.04
CA TYR A 396 -21.10 8.69 -7.56
C TYR A 396 -19.95 7.92 -8.22
N LEU A 397 -19.82 8.05 -9.55
CA LEU A 397 -18.74 7.47 -10.34
C LEU A 397 -17.36 7.88 -9.83
N ILE A 398 -17.07 9.18 -9.84
CA ILE A 398 -15.72 9.71 -9.58
C ILE A 398 -15.36 9.79 -8.09
N LYS A 399 -16.35 9.71 -7.17
CA LYS A 399 -16.10 9.68 -5.71
C LYS A 399 -16.06 8.27 -5.13
N TYR A 400 -16.93 7.36 -5.57
CA TYR A 400 -17.17 6.10 -4.86
C TYR A 400 -16.92 4.82 -5.67
N LYS A 401 -17.16 4.82 -6.98
CA LYS A 401 -17.07 3.60 -7.81
C LYS A 401 -15.72 3.48 -8.52
N TYR A 402 -15.22 4.57 -9.09
CA TYR A 402 -13.93 4.67 -9.79
C TYR A 402 -13.14 5.92 -9.32
N PRO A 403 -12.68 5.96 -8.05
CA PRO A 403 -12.04 7.15 -7.47
C PRO A 403 -10.76 7.60 -8.17
N ASN A 404 -10.14 6.71 -8.97
CA ASN A 404 -8.93 7.00 -9.75
C ASN A 404 -9.23 7.47 -11.19
N LEU A 405 -10.49 7.51 -11.64
CA LEU A 405 -10.87 7.72 -13.06
C LEU A 405 -10.25 8.98 -13.67
N ILE A 406 -10.29 10.11 -12.95
CA ILE A 406 -9.70 11.37 -13.44
C ILE A 406 -8.19 11.22 -13.64
N THR A 407 -7.48 10.59 -12.70
CA THR A 407 -6.02 10.35 -12.81
C THR A 407 -5.67 9.31 -13.87
N GLN A 408 -6.53 8.30 -14.08
CA GLN A 408 -6.39 7.32 -15.16
C GLN A 408 -6.50 8.00 -16.54
N LEU A 409 -7.51 8.86 -16.73
CA LEU A 409 -7.68 9.62 -17.97
C LEU A 409 -6.57 10.67 -18.16
N GLU A 410 -6.12 11.35 -17.10
CA GLU A 410 -4.91 12.18 -17.15
C GLU A 410 -3.69 11.39 -17.66
N ASN A 411 -3.38 10.24 -17.04
CA ASN A 411 -2.24 9.43 -17.41
C ASN A 411 -2.33 8.94 -18.85
N ARG A 412 -3.54 8.64 -19.33
CA ARG A 412 -3.80 8.27 -20.72
C ARG A 412 -3.45 9.41 -21.67
N ILE A 413 -3.99 10.62 -21.45
CA ILE A 413 -3.73 11.80 -22.27
C ILE A 413 -2.24 12.19 -22.25
N TYR A 414 -1.57 12.06 -21.09
CA TYR A 414 -0.12 12.26 -20.98
C TYR A 414 0.70 11.20 -21.72
N LEU A 415 0.17 9.98 -21.90
CA LEU A 415 0.83 8.89 -22.62
C LEU A 415 0.60 8.97 -24.14
N GLU A 416 -0.60 9.38 -24.56
CA GLU A 416 -0.99 9.63 -25.96
C GLU A 416 -0.24 10.81 -26.61
N LYS A 417 0.34 11.69 -25.78
CA LYS A 417 1.16 12.84 -26.22
C LYS A 417 2.64 12.72 -25.83
N PHE A 418 3.09 11.58 -25.32
CA PHE A 418 4.35 11.51 -24.55
C PHE A 418 5.61 11.82 -25.39
N ASP A 419 5.60 11.43 -26.66
CA ASP A 419 6.68 11.57 -27.63
C ASP A 419 6.69 12.91 -28.39
N GLN A 420 5.66 13.74 -28.19
CA GLN A 420 5.64 15.10 -28.71
C GLN A 420 6.77 15.90 -28.08
N GLU A 421 7.47 16.70 -28.90
CA GLU A 421 8.42 17.68 -28.40
C GLU A 421 7.72 18.58 -27.36
N ASN A 422 8.37 18.80 -26.22
CA ASN A 422 7.81 19.56 -25.11
C ASN A 422 6.41 19.08 -24.66
N SER A 423 6.18 17.76 -24.65
CA SER A 423 4.90 17.16 -24.27
C SER A 423 4.34 17.69 -22.93
N PRO A 424 3.01 17.75 -22.74
CA PRO A 424 2.40 18.24 -21.49
C PRO A 424 2.82 17.46 -20.22
N ALA A 425 3.34 16.25 -20.38
CA ALA A 425 3.94 15.47 -19.29
C ALA A 425 5.32 16.03 -18.88
N LEU A 426 6.15 16.37 -19.87
CA LEU A 426 7.47 16.99 -19.68
C LEU A 426 7.34 18.43 -19.17
N VAL A 427 6.48 19.26 -19.76
CA VAL A 427 6.19 20.63 -19.28
C VAL A 427 5.80 20.63 -17.81
N LYS A 428 4.96 19.67 -17.38
CA LYS A 428 4.55 19.50 -15.99
C LYS A 428 5.69 19.07 -15.07
N ALA A 429 6.61 18.24 -15.56
CA ALA A 429 7.79 17.82 -14.82
C ALA A 429 8.81 18.97 -14.66
N LYS A 430 9.10 19.69 -15.76
CA LYS A 430 9.93 20.91 -15.77
C LYS A 430 9.35 21.97 -14.82
N LYS A 431 8.05 22.32 -14.94
CA LYS A 431 7.37 23.22 -13.99
C LYS A 431 7.47 22.74 -12.53
N PHE A 432 7.38 21.43 -12.27
CA PHE A 432 7.54 20.88 -10.91
C PHE A 432 8.97 21.06 -10.36
N TYR A 433 10.00 20.72 -11.14
CA TYR A 433 11.39 20.79 -10.68
C TYR A 433 11.91 22.22 -10.56
N HIS A 434 11.51 23.15 -11.42
CA HIS A 434 11.83 24.57 -11.25
C HIS A 434 11.23 25.12 -9.93
N ASN A 435 9.95 24.83 -9.67
CA ASN A 435 9.31 25.14 -8.38
C ASN A 435 9.94 24.40 -7.18
N LEU A 436 10.66 23.30 -7.42
CA LEU A 436 11.41 22.60 -6.38
C LEU A 436 12.75 23.30 -6.11
N LEU A 437 13.46 23.75 -7.15
CA LEU A 437 14.69 24.54 -7.03
C LEU A 437 14.44 25.86 -6.28
N THR A 438 13.42 26.63 -6.67
CA THR A 438 13.03 27.87 -5.98
C THR A 438 12.74 27.63 -4.49
N LYS A 439 12.21 26.45 -4.13
CA LYS A 439 12.03 26.05 -2.73
C LYS A 439 13.33 25.63 -2.06
N VAL A 440 14.19 24.87 -2.73
CA VAL A 440 15.50 24.42 -2.22
C VAL A 440 16.40 25.61 -1.88
N ARG A 441 16.37 26.68 -2.67
CA ARG A 441 17.10 27.94 -2.43
C ARG A 441 16.55 28.76 -1.25
N ASN A 442 15.23 28.70 -1.00
CA ASN A 442 14.53 29.58 -0.04
C ASN A 442 13.96 28.86 1.21
N SER A 443 14.07 27.53 1.32
CA SER A 443 13.37 26.71 2.32
C SER A 443 13.94 25.29 2.42
N LYS A 444 13.59 24.58 3.49
CA LYS A 444 13.94 23.16 3.64
C LYS A 444 13.10 22.26 2.73
N LEU A 445 13.68 21.13 2.32
CA LEU A 445 13.00 20.11 1.53
C LEU A 445 12.34 19.07 2.47
N CYS A 446 11.22 18.48 2.04
CA CYS A 446 10.74 17.21 2.58
C CYS A 446 11.00 16.07 1.57
N PRO A 447 12.20 15.44 1.55
CA PRO A 447 12.57 14.39 0.59
C PRO A 447 11.46 13.37 0.31
N TRP A 448 10.91 12.77 1.36
CA TRP A 448 9.91 11.68 1.34
C TRP A 448 8.53 12.07 0.78
N LYS A 449 8.32 13.34 0.38
CA LYS A 449 7.07 13.83 -0.22
C LYS A 449 7.14 13.95 -1.74
N ILE A 450 8.33 13.90 -2.34
CA ILE A 450 8.49 13.96 -3.80
C ILE A 450 7.97 12.67 -4.43
N GLN A 451 7.26 12.75 -5.56
CA GLN A 451 6.76 11.59 -6.29
C GLN A 451 7.20 11.65 -7.76
N PRO A 452 8.13 10.78 -8.20
CA PRO A 452 8.59 10.69 -9.60
C PRO A 452 7.47 10.31 -10.58
N ARG A 453 6.66 11.27 -11.06
CA ARG A 453 5.52 10.99 -11.96
C ARG A 453 5.93 10.91 -13.44
N TYR A 454 6.99 11.60 -13.86
CA TYR A 454 7.41 11.61 -15.27
C TYR A 454 8.06 10.28 -15.66
N LEU A 455 8.93 9.75 -14.80
CA LEU A 455 9.55 8.44 -14.91
C LEU A 455 8.53 7.30 -14.85
N PHE A 456 7.43 7.45 -14.11
CA PHE A 456 6.32 6.49 -14.14
C PHE A 456 5.63 6.46 -15.51
N LEU A 457 5.30 7.64 -16.08
CA LEU A 457 4.74 7.76 -17.42
C LEU A 457 5.71 7.24 -18.50
N LYS A 458 7.01 7.58 -18.39
CA LYS A 458 8.07 7.04 -19.24
C LYS A 458 8.18 5.52 -19.14
N GLY A 459 7.92 4.94 -17.97
CA GLY A 459 7.84 3.49 -17.78
C GLY A 459 6.69 2.84 -18.55
N LEU A 460 5.52 3.49 -18.62
CA LEU A 460 4.37 3.03 -19.43
C LEU A 460 4.63 3.21 -20.94
N TYR A 461 5.34 4.27 -21.32
CA TYR A 461 5.75 4.54 -22.71
C TYR A 461 6.81 3.54 -23.20
N ASP A 462 7.89 3.32 -22.44
CA ASP A 462 8.96 2.38 -22.81
C ASP A 462 8.48 0.91 -22.84
N LEU A 463 7.42 0.60 -22.07
CA LEU A 463 6.69 -0.66 -22.13
C LEU A 463 5.91 -0.85 -23.45
N ARG A 464 5.70 0.23 -24.23
CA ARG A 464 4.84 0.31 -25.42
C ARG A 464 3.38 -0.05 -25.14
N LEU A 465 2.82 0.48 -24.04
CA LEU A 465 1.49 0.08 -23.59
C LEU A 465 0.35 0.48 -24.55
N LEU A 466 0.42 1.61 -25.24
CA LEU A 466 -0.60 2.00 -26.24
C LEU A 466 -0.57 1.06 -27.46
N TYR A 467 0.61 0.81 -28.02
CA TYR A 467 0.80 -0.17 -29.09
C TYR A 467 0.29 -1.58 -28.70
N PHE A 468 0.51 -2.02 -27.45
CA PHE A 468 -0.09 -3.26 -26.95
C PHE A 468 -1.62 -3.24 -26.99
N ILE A 469 -2.27 -2.12 -26.65
CA ILE A 469 -3.74 -1.98 -26.73
C ILE A 469 -4.23 -2.08 -28.19
N GLU A 470 -3.48 -1.52 -29.13
CA GLU A 470 -3.79 -1.54 -30.56
C GLU A 470 -3.66 -2.97 -31.15
N VAL A 471 -2.56 -3.68 -30.86
CA VAL A 471 -2.24 -4.94 -31.56
C VAL A 471 -2.62 -6.23 -30.81
N ALA A 472 -2.90 -6.18 -29.50
CA ALA A 472 -3.10 -7.42 -28.72
C ALA A 472 -4.39 -8.19 -29.06
N GLY A 473 -5.40 -7.53 -29.67
CA GLY A 473 -6.62 -8.18 -30.16
C GLY A 473 -7.34 -9.04 -29.11
N GLU A 474 -7.43 -10.34 -29.36
CA GLU A 474 -7.74 -11.35 -28.34
C GLU A 474 -6.51 -12.20 -28.03
N PHE A 475 -6.22 -12.42 -26.75
CA PHE A 475 -4.98 -13.05 -26.29
C PHE A 475 -5.18 -13.91 -25.05
N THR A 476 -4.25 -14.83 -24.78
CA THR A 476 -4.20 -15.65 -23.56
C THR A 476 -3.04 -15.18 -22.67
N ALA A 477 -2.81 -15.84 -21.53
CA ALA A 477 -1.61 -15.63 -20.72
C ALA A 477 -0.29 -15.99 -21.44
N ASP A 478 -0.38 -16.79 -22.51
CA ASP A 478 0.74 -17.36 -23.26
C ASP A 478 0.95 -16.74 -24.66
N SER A 479 0.07 -15.83 -25.09
CA SER A 479 0.22 -15.14 -26.37
C SER A 479 1.49 -14.30 -26.41
N GLU A 480 2.15 -14.25 -27.57
CA GLU A 480 3.46 -13.60 -27.71
C GLU A 480 3.44 -12.10 -27.37
N VAL A 481 2.34 -11.40 -27.70
CA VAL A 481 2.11 -10.00 -27.29
C VAL A 481 2.15 -9.79 -25.77
N VAL A 482 1.77 -10.80 -24.97
CA VAL A 482 1.90 -10.77 -23.50
C VAL A 482 3.32 -11.13 -23.07
N ARG A 483 3.94 -12.12 -23.71
CA ARG A 483 5.32 -12.55 -23.39
C ARG A 483 6.33 -11.43 -23.62
N GLU A 484 6.27 -10.75 -24.75
CA GLU A 484 7.11 -9.58 -25.06
C GLU A 484 6.83 -8.39 -24.12
N LEU A 485 5.55 -8.12 -23.76
CA LEU A 485 5.20 -7.09 -22.78
C LEU A 485 5.83 -7.38 -21.40
N ILE A 486 5.80 -8.64 -20.95
CA ILE A 486 6.37 -9.08 -19.67
C ILE A 486 7.91 -9.08 -19.72
N LYS A 487 8.52 -9.50 -20.84
CA LYS A 487 9.95 -9.42 -21.11
C LYS A 487 10.45 -7.97 -21.05
N ARG A 488 9.74 -7.02 -21.68
CA ARG A 488 9.98 -5.58 -21.54
C ARG A 488 9.86 -5.10 -20.11
N ALA A 489 8.76 -5.44 -19.43
CA ALA A 489 8.52 -5.02 -18.05
C ALA A 489 9.62 -5.47 -17.07
N ASN A 490 10.30 -6.60 -17.33
CA ASN A 490 11.43 -7.08 -16.53
C ASN A 490 12.75 -6.31 -16.75
N LEU A 491 12.88 -5.49 -17.80
CA LEU A 491 14.05 -4.64 -18.00
C LEU A 491 14.22 -3.66 -16.84
N LYS A 492 15.43 -3.51 -16.30
CA LYS A 492 15.75 -2.63 -15.16
C LYS A 492 15.17 -1.23 -15.32
N LYS A 493 15.30 -0.64 -16.51
CA LYS A 493 14.77 0.70 -16.82
C LYS A 493 13.24 0.81 -16.77
N ILE A 494 12.48 -0.28 -16.97
CA ILE A 494 11.02 -0.25 -17.02
C ILE A 494 10.42 -0.49 -15.63
N TRP A 495 10.73 -1.59 -14.94
CA TRP A 495 10.15 -1.82 -13.60
C TRP A 495 10.60 -0.81 -12.55
N GLN A 496 11.81 -0.24 -12.64
CA GLN A 496 12.19 0.88 -11.78
C GLN A 496 11.29 2.10 -12.03
N GLY A 497 10.90 2.36 -13.29
CA GLY A 497 10.01 3.48 -13.60
C GLY A 497 8.60 3.23 -13.07
N LEU A 498 8.05 2.05 -13.34
CA LEU A 498 6.73 1.60 -12.89
C LEU A 498 6.64 1.33 -11.37
N GLY A 499 7.76 1.33 -10.63
CA GLY A 499 7.81 0.98 -9.21
C GLY A 499 7.43 -0.48 -8.89
N LYS A 500 7.30 -1.34 -9.92
CA LYS A 500 6.72 -2.69 -9.80
C LYS A 500 7.20 -3.60 -10.93
N ARG A 501 7.54 -4.85 -10.58
CA ARG A 501 7.87 -5.93 -11.53
C ARG A 501 6.62 -6.78 -11.89
N PRO A 502 6.65 -7.51 -13.01
CA PRO A 502 5.80 -8.68 -13.22
C PRO A 502 5.92 -9.70 -12.08
N GLY A 503 4.80 -10.33 -11.72
CA GLY A 503 4.76 -11.48 -10.82
C GLY A 503 4.52 -12.79 -11.58
N LYS A 504 4.32 -13.89 -10.84
CA LYS A 504 4.04 -15.24 -11.39
C LYS A 504 2.77 -15.36 -12.26
N ASP A 505 1.92 -14.34 -12.26
CA ASP A 505 0.71 -14.24 -13.07
C ASP A 505 0.84 -13.03 -14.00
N PRO A 506 1.09 -13.24 -15.31
CA PRO A 506 1.34 -12.14 -16.23
C PRO A 506 0.09 -11.30 -16.46
N ILE A 507 -1.11 -11.92 -16.46
CA ILE A 507 -2.37 -11.22 -16.67
C ILE A 507 -2.71 -10.28 -15.51
N LYS A 508 -2.35 -10.62 -14.26
CA LYS A 508 -2.43 -9.69 -13.12
C LYS A 508 -1.53 -8.46 -13.32
N PHE A 509 -0.39 -8.59 -14.02
CA PHE A 509 0.45 -7.45 -14.37
C PHE A 509 -0.14 -6.65 -15.54
N VAL A 510 -0.56 -7.31 -16.63
CA VAL A 510 -1.24 -6.68 -17.79
C VAL A 510 -2.45 -5.85 -17.33
N ARG A 511 -3.35 -6.44 -16.54
CA ARG A 511 -4.51 -5.74 -15.99
C ARG A 511 -4.11 -4.58 -15.08
N TRP A 512 -3.00 -4.70 -14.33
CA TRP A 512 -2.52 -3.62 -13.48
C TRP A 512 -1.99 -2.42 -14.29
N VAL A 513 -1.24 -2.64 -15.39
CA VAL A 513 -0.76 -1.53 -16.24
C VAL A 513 -1.89 -0.85 -17.02
N LEU A 514 -2.84 -1.62 -17.57
CA LEU A 514 -4.03 -1.07 -18.25
C LEU A 514 -4.89 -0.21 -17.30
N ASN A 515 -5.06 -0.66 -16.05
CA ASN A 515 -5.73 0.10 -15.00
C ASN A 515 -5.00 1.40 -14.61
N GLN A 516 -3.81 1.71 -15.11
CA GLN A 516 -3.16 3.02 -14.89
C GLN A 516 -3.63 4.10 -15.86
N ILE A 517 -4.27 3.71 -16.97
CA ILE A 517 -4.67 4.58 -18.09
C ILE A 517 -6.15 4.38 -18.51
N GLY A 518 -6.97 3.80 -17.63
CA GLY A 518 -8.43 3.72 -17.83
C GLY A 518 -8.92 2.58 -18.72
N TYR A 519 -8.12 1.52 -18.87
CA TYR A 519 -8.49 0.29 -19.56
C TYR A 519 -8.55 -0.90 -18.59
N ASP A 520 -9.36 -1.90 -18.91
CA ASP A 520 -9.43 -3.17 -18.16
C ASP A 520 -9.47 -4.37 -19.13
N LEU A 521 -9.44 -5.60 -18.60
CA LEU A 521 -9.59 -6.82 -19.39
C LEU A 521 -10.98 -7.42 -19.22
N SER A 522 -11.69 -7.56 -20.34
CA SER A 522 -12.74 -8.57 -20.44
C SER A 522 -12.11 -9.96 -20.55
N ASP A 523 -12.83 -11.00 -20.10
CA ASP A 523 -12.40 -12.38 -20.29
C ASP A 523 -13.56 -13.29 -20.69
N ARG A 524 -13.25 -14.30 -21.51
CA ARG A 524 -14.12 -15.42 -21.86
C ARG A 524 -13.37 -16.73 -21.69
N ARG A 525 -14.08 -17.83 -21.47
CA ARG A 525 -13.53 -19.19 -21.59
C ARG A 525 -13.90 -19.74 -22.96
N LEU A 526 -12.95 -20.39 -23.60
CA LEU A 526 -13.25 -21.27 -24.73
C LEU A 526 -13.88 -22.58 -24.21
N SER A 527 -14.51 -23.32 -25.11
CA SER A 527 -15.09 -24.65 -24.83
C SER A 527 -14.10 -25.79 -25.12
N ASP A 528 -12.81 -25.51 -25.00
CA ASP A 528 -11.73 -26.49 -25.10
C ASP A 528 -11.58 -27.28 -23.80
N GLU A 529 -10.94 -28.45 -23.87
CA GLU A 529 -10.70 -29.34 -22.72
C GLU A 529 -9.94 -28.63 -21.58
N LYS A 530 -9.01 -27.74 -21.94
CA LYS A 530 -8.18 -26.95 -20.99
C LYS A 530 -8.93 -25.73 -20.44
N ARG A 531 -10.14 -25.43 -20.95
CA ARG A 531 -10.98 -24.28 -20.58
C ARG A 531 -10.21 -22.96 -20.63
N THR A 532 -9.42 -22.81 -21.69
CA THR A 532 -8.49 -21.71 -21.92
C THR A 532 -9.20 -20.37 -21.80
N ARG A 533 -8.60 -19.47 -21.01
CA ARG A 533 -9.14 -18.13 -20.78
C ARG A 533 -8.53 -17.16 -21.77
N VAL A 534 -9.39 -16.61 -22.62
CA VAL A 534 -9.06 -15.57 -23.60
C VAL A 534 -9.47 -14.22 -23.03
N TYR A 535 -8.65 -13.22 -23.26
CA TYR A 535 -8.79 -11.85 -22.79
C TYR A 535 -8.84 -10.89 -23.97
N LYS A 536 -9.53 -9.76 -23.78
CA LYS A 536 -9.53 -8.64 -24.72
C LYS A 536 -9.45 -7.34 -23.94
N VAL A 537 -8.59 -6.42 -24.38
CA VAL A 537 -8.55 -5.06 -23.83
C VAL A 537 -9.87 -4.36 -24.14
N VAL A 538 -10.44 -3.73 -23.12
CA VAL A 538 -11.64 -2.90 -23.23
C VAL A 538 -11.40 -1.57 -22.50
N PRO A 539 -12.07 -0.47 -22.88
CA PRO A 539 -12.24 0.67 -22.00
C PRO A 539 -12.72 0.21 -20.63
N MET A 540 -12.26 0.81 -19.53
CA MET A 540 -12.58 0.34 -18.19
C MET A 540 -14.10 0.22 -18.04
N LYS A 541 -14.58 -0.99 -17.71
CA LYS A 541 -16.01 -1.29 -17.62
C LYS A 541 -16.63 -0.57 -16.42
N ILE A 542 -17.08 0.65 -16.67
CA ILE A 542 -17.93 1.41 -15.77
C ILE A 542 -19.28 0.69 -15.68
N ASN A 543 -19.63 0.24 -14.49
CA ASN A 543 -20.93 -0.36 -14.19
C ASN A 543 -21.68 0.56 -13.21
N VAL A 544 -22.79 1.14 -13.69
CA VAL A 544 -23.72 1.97 -12.91
C VAL A 544 -25.14 1.40 -12.87
N LEU A 545 -25.35 0.14 -13.26
CA LEU A 545 -26.64 -0.58 -13.16
C LEU A 545 -27.21 -0.59 -11.71
N GLU A 546 -26.37 -0.31 -10.72
CA GLU A 546 -26.74 -0.17 -9.32
C GLU A 546 -27.38 1.20 -8.97
N VAL A 547 -27.35 2.19 -9.87
CA VAL A 547 -27.91 3.55 -9.72
C VAL A 547 -28.52 4.14 -11.01
N VAL A 548 -28.49 3.43 -12.14
CA VAL A 548 -29.02 3.83 -13.46
C VAL A 548 -29.72 2.63 -14.09
N GLU A 549 -30.88 2.85 -14.72
CA GLU A 549 -31.66 1.84 -15.43
C GLU A 549 -30.89 1.24 -16.62
N ASP A 550 -30.95 -0.09 -16.79
CA ASP A 550 -30.21 -0.87 -17.78
C ASP A 550 -30.25 -0.28 -19.20
N HIS A 551 -31.42 0.14 -19.68
CA HIS A 551 -31.60 0.67 -21.04
C HIS A 551 -30.94 2.05 -21.29
N LYS A 552 -30.50 2.73 -20.23
CA LYS A 552 -29.75 4.01 -20.30
C LYS A 552 -28.24 3.82 -20.08
N HIS A 553 -27.81 2.64 -19.64
CA HIS A 553 -26.47 2.39 -19.10
C HIS A 553 -25.34 2.68 -20.09
N ASP A 554 -25.26 1.96 -21.21
CA ASP A 554 -24.06 1.97 -22.06
C ASP A 554 -23.85 3.33 -22.76
N ASN A 555 -24.93 3.92 -23.30
CA ASN A 555 -24.87 5.26 -23.91
C ASN A 555 -24.42 6.33 -22.90
N TYR A 556 -24.91 6.27 -21.66
CA TYR A 556 -24.47 7.19 -20.61
C TYR A 556 -23.00 6.96 -20.25
N VAL A 557 -22.55 5.71 -20.11
CA VAL A 557 -21.17 5.35 -19.77
C VAL A 557 -20.17 5.83 -20.82
N TYR A 558 -20.41 5.57 -22.11
CA TYR A 558 -19.52 6.06 -23.18
C TYR A 558 -19.54 7.59 -23.27
N GLY A 559 -20.71 8.22 -23.13
CA GLY A 559 -20.84 9.68 -23.09
C GLY A 559 -20.03 10.32 -21.95
N VAL A 560 -20.11 9.78 -20.73
CA VAL A 560 -19.33 10.25 -19.57
C VAL A 560 -17.83 10.11 -19.79
N ILE A 561 -17.35 8.95 -20.26
CA ILE A 561 -15.91 8.74 -20.49
C ILE A 561 -15.40 9.73 -21.54
N ASN A 562 -16.13 9.93 -22.63
CA ASN A 562 -15.76 10.86 -23.69
C ASN A 562 -15.75 12.31 -23.17
N LYS A 563 -16.79 12.75 -22.46
CA LYS A 563 -16.86 14.14 -21.95
C LYS A 563 -15.79 14.42 -20.88
N LEU A 564 -15.50 13.45 -20.00
CA LEU A 564 -14.39 13.57 -19.05
C LEU A 564 -13.04 13.65 -19.77
N THR A 565 -12.82 12.87 -20.83
CA THR A 565 -11.58 12.90 -21.61
C THR A 565 -11.41 14.25 -22.32
N GLU A 566 -12.47 14.79 -22.92
CA GLU A 566 -12.51 16.13 -23.52
C GLU A 566 -12.13 17.22 -22.50
N VAL A 567 -12.84 17.28 -21.37
CA VAL A 567 -12.64 18.30 -20.31
C VAL A 567 -11.25 18.20 -19.69
N ILE A 568 -10.75 16.99 -19.41
CA ILE A 568 -9.41 16.78 -18.86
C ILE A 568 -8.33 17.16 -19.89
N SER A 569 -8.53 16.85 -21.18
CA SER A 569 -7.61 17.23 -22.26
C SER A 569 -7.53 18.75 -22.41
N ALA A 570 -8.67 19.45 -22.51
CA ALA A 570 -8.73 20.90 -22.58
C ALA A 570 -8.02 21.57 -21.39
N ARG A 571 -8.26 21.07 -20.16
CA ARG A 571 -7.58 21.53 -18.93
C ARG A 571 -6.07 21.28 -18.98
N ILE A 572 -5.62 20.10 -19.43
CA ILE A 572 -4.19 19.79 -19.57
C ILE A 572 -3.52 20.72 -20.58
N ASN A 573 -4.13 20.95 -21.74
CA ASN A 573 -3.60 21.82 -22.77
C ASN A 573 -3.51 23.28 -22.29
N ARG A 574 -4.47 23.76 -21.49
CA ARG A 574 -4.43 25.10 -20.87
C ARG A 574 -3.32 25.25 -19.82
N ASP A 575 -3.20 24.27 -18.91
CA ASP A 575 -2.28 24.35 -17.76
C ASP A 575 -0.82 24.02 -18.13
N TYR A 576 -0.63 23.27 -19.22
CA TYR A 576 0.64 22.70 -19.68
C TYR A 576 0.78 22.76 -21.21
N ASN A 577 0.45 23.91 -21.82
CA ASN A 577 0.73 24.16 -23.24
C ASN A 577 2.26 24.11 -23.47
N PRO A 578 2.78 23.35 -24.47
CA PRO A 578 4.19 23.40 -24.87
C PRO A 578 4.73 24.83 -25.09
N GLU A 579 3.91 25.71 -25.68
CA GLU A 579 4.27 27.12 -25.98
C GLU A 579 4.56 27.95 -24.71
N GLN A 580 4.09 27.54 -23.52
CA GLN A 580 4.33 28.27 -22.28
C GLN A 580 5.76 28.11 -21.73
N LEU A 581 6.59 27.23 -22.31
CA LEU A 581 7.94 26.96 -21.78
C LEU A 581 8.87 28.18 -21.84
N GLU A 582 8.67 29.12 -22.77
CA GLU A 582 9.52 30.31 -22.89
C GLU A 582 9.53 31.20 -21.63
N THR A 583 8.51 31.07 -20.77
CA THR A 583 8.38 31.82 -19.51
C THR A 583 8.99 31.13 -18.29
N LEU A 584 9.68 30.00 -18.47
CA LEU A 584 10.35 29.23 -17.39
C LEU A 584 11.87 29.39 -17.38
N ARG A 585 12.42 30.37 -18.10
CA ARG A 585 13.86 30.65 -18.14
C ARG A 585 14.44 30.90 -16.75
N TRP A 586 15.70 30.51 -16.59
CA TRP A 586 16.46 30.60 -15.35
C TRP A 586 16.97 32.03 -15.10
N ASP A 587 16.08 32.90 -14.61
CA ASP A 587 16.43 34.23 -14.08
C ASP A 587 16.59 34.17 -12.55
N ASP A 588 17.79 34.42 -12.03
CA ASP A 588 18.09 34.37 -10.58
C ASP A 588 17.38 35.46 -9.75
N ASN A 589 16.69 36.42 -10.38
CA ASN A 589 16.28 37.70 -9.76
C ASN A 589 14.76 37.86 -9.51
N ASN A 590 13.95 36.80 -9.53
CA ASN A 590 12.48 36.92 -9.58
C ASN A 590 11.74 36.45 -8.30
N PRO A 591 11.62 37.30 -7.25
CA PRO A 591 10.79 37.02 -6.08
C PRO A 591 9.30 37.27 -6.38
N ILE A 592 8.49 36.21 -6.36
CA ILE A 592 7.05 36.31 -6.66
C ILE A 592 6.28 36.84 -5.44
N GLU A 593 5.74 38.05 -5.55
CA GLU A 593 4.86 38.67 -4.56
C GLU A 593 3.51 37.92 -4.44
N GLN A 594 2.87 38.01 -3.26
CA GLN A 594 1.52 37.49 -3.05
C GLN A 594 0.49 38.64 -3.14
N PRO A 595 -0.55 38.55 -4.00
CA PRO A 595 -1.59 39.56 -4.06
C PRO A 595 -2.44 39.55 -2.78
N SER A 596 -2.68 40.75 -2.23
CA SER A 596 -3.39 40.97 -0.97
C SER A 596 -4.90 40.73 -1.07
N SER A 597 -5.51 40.43 0.08
CA SER A 597 -6.96 40.37 0.22
C SER A 597 -7.59 41.76 0.28
N SER A 598 -8.66 41.98 -0.47
CA SER A 598 -9.58 43.10 -0.28
C SER A 598 -11.00 42.61 0.04
N THR A 599 -11.71 43.41 0.84
CA THR A 599 -13.05 43.13 1.37
C THR A 599 -14.12 43.93 0.60
N GLU A 600 -15.32 44.00 1.18
CA GLU A 600 -16.42 44.93 0.85
C GLU A 600 -17.32 44.55 -0.34
N SER A 601 -18.52 45.15 -0.43
CA SER A 601 -19.71 44.84 0.40
C SER A 601 -20.88 45.73 0.00
N GLY A 602 -22.10 45.20 0.07
CA GLY A 602 -23.33 45.99 -0.13
C GLY A 602 -23.85 46.00 -1.57
N LEU A 603 -25.12 46.34 -1.82
CA LEU A 603 -26.21 46.68 -0.90
C LEU A 603 -27.57 46.26 -1.52
N LYS A 604 -28.56 46.06 -0.64
CA LYS A 604 -30.04 46.09 -0.78
C LYS A 604 -30.61 46.37 -2.19
N SER A 605 -31.70 45.73 -2.61
CA SER A 605 -33.07 45.83 -2.02
C SER A 605 -34.03 45.03 -2.94
N ASN A 606 -35.33 44.80 -2.72
CA ASN A 606 -36.30 44.92 -1.61
C ASN A 606 -37.58 44.16 -2.07
N ALA A 607 -38.62 44.11 -1.22
CA ALA A 607 -40.01 43.75 -1.57
C ALA A 607 -40.28 42.28 -1.99
N GLN A 608 -41.45 41.69 -1.76
CA GLN A 608 -42.46 41.78 -0.68
C GLN A 608 -43.56 40.75 -1.00
N THR A 609 -44.24 40.20 0.01
CA THR A 609 -45.66 39.72 -0.02
C THR A 609 -46.11 38.63 -1.03
N ASP A 610 -47.03 37.72 -0.73
CA ASP A 610 -47.65 37.36 0.56
C ASP A 610 -48.33 35.97 0.58
N GLU A 611 -48.63 35.55 1.81
CA GLU A 611 -49.77 34.73 2.26
C GLU A 611 -50.24 33.42 1.56
N LEU A 612 -49.85 32.30 2.21
CA LEU A 612 -50.73 31.41 3.02
C LEU A 612 -51.94 30.62 2.44
N LYS A 613 -52.03 29.36 2.92
CA LYS A 613 -53.25 28.54 3.21
C LYS A 613 -53.98 27.95 1.98
N ASN A 614 -54.72 26.83 2.08
CA ASN A 614 -55.28 26.15 3.25
C ASN A 614 -55.45 24.60 3.07
N ALA A 615 -55.73 23.90 4.19
CA ALA A 615 -56.66 22.75 4.45
C ALA A 615 -57.26 21.90 3.28
N LEU A 616 -57.66 20.61 3.42
CA LEU A 616 -57.70 19.62 4.53
C LEU A 616 -57.98 18.18 3.98
N ASN A 617 -57.88 17.15 4.85
CA ASN A 617 -58.39 15.75 4.67
C ASN A 617 -59.95 15.69 4.80
N PRO A 618 -60.69 14.53 4.67
CA PRO A 618 -60.29 13.10 4.50
C PRO A 618 -61.10 12.31 3.42
N GLY A 619 -60.97 10.97 3.35
CA GLY A 619 -61.88 10.11 2.55
C GLY A 619 -61.53 8.60 2.39
N GLN A 620 -61.82 7.78 3.41
CA GLN A 620 -61.96 6.30 3.32
C GLN A 620 -63.45 5.92 3.01
N PRO A 621 -63.90 4.67 2.70
CA PRO A 621 -63.41 3.40 3.27
C PRO A 621 -63.52 2.05 2.48
N THR A 622 -62.86 1.01 3.02
CA THR A 622 -63.21 -0.43 3.08
C THR A 622 -63.65 -1.27 1.86
N ARG A 623 -63.06 -2.47 1.74
CA ARG A 623 -63.75 -3.74 2.10
C ARG A 623 -62.75 -4.82 2.55
N ILE A 624 -63.25 -5.89 3.18
CA ILE A 624 -62.51 -6.88 4.01
C ILE A 624 -63.03 -8.29 3.68
N ASN A 625 -62.17 -9.32 3.73
CA ASN A 625 -62.38 -10.56 4.52
C ASN A 625 -61.28 -11.63 4.29
N ASP A 626 -60.97 -12.33 5.38
CA ASP A 626 -60.00 -13.41 5.60
C ASP A 626 -60.65 -14.83 5.34
N PRO A 627 -60.04 -16.04 5.57
CA PRO A 627 -59.02 -16.35 6.60
C PRO A 627 -57.93 -17.44 6.35
N ASP A 628 -56.92 -17.38 7.23
CA ASP A 628 -56.16 -18.45 7.93
C ASP A 628 -55.86 -19.82 7.27
N VAL A 629 -54.55 -20.12 7.14
CA VAL A 629 -53.90 -21.35 7.66
C VAL A 629 -52.50 -20.96 8.18
N PRO A 630 -52.07 -21.36 9.39
CA PRO A 630 -50.81 -20.90 9.98
C PRO A 630 -49.56 -21.57 9.37
N ILE A 631 -48.47 -20.79 9.25
CA ILE A 631 -47.11 -21.29 8.99
C ILE A 631 -46.24 -20.93 10.19
N THR A 632 -45.80 -21.93 10.94
CA THR A 632 -44.87 -21.75 12.06
C THR A 632 -43.48 -21.41 11.51
N VAL A 633 -43.08 -20.14 11.61
CA VAL A 633 -41.70 -19.74 11.35
C VAL A 633 -40.86 -20.15 12.55
N ILE A 634 -40.02 -21.18 12.38
CA ILE A 634 -38.90 -21.43 13.29
C ILE A 634 -37.82 -20.42 12.93
N GLU A 635 -37.48 -19.53 13.85
CA GLU A 635 -36.33 -18.65 13.73
C GLU A 635 -35.05 -19.47 13.97
N ASP A 636 -34.14 -19.50 12.99
CA ASP A 636 -32.77 -19.98 13.23
C ASP A 636 -32.13 -19.06 14.29
N PRO A 637 -31.72 -19.58 15.48
CA PRO A 637 -31.23 -18.74 16.56
C PRO A 637 -29.88 -18.07 16.21
N PRO A 638 -29.56 -16.92 16.81
CA PRO A 638 -28.30 -16.22 16.56
C PRO A 638 -27.08 -17.10 16.89
N HIS A 639 -26.16 -17.18 15.93
CA HIS A 639 -25.11 -18.20 15.94
C HIS A 639 -23.97 -17.97 16.96
N LEU A 640 -24.06 -16.91 17.76
CA LEU A 640 -23.13 -16.57 18.85
C LEU A 640 -23.59 -17.15 20.21
N ASP A 641 -24.84 -17.58 20.33
CA ASP A 641 -25.42 -18.11 21.59
C ASP A 641 -25.16 -19.63 21.77
N GLN A 642 -24.22 -20.23 21.02
CA GLN A 642 -23.83 -21.63 21.16
C GLN A 642 -22.50 -21.79 21.90
N GLU A 643 -22.59 -22.15 23.18
CA GLU A 643 -21.45 -22.55 24.01
C GLU A 643 -20.87 -23.91 23.56
N ASN A 644 -20.05 -23.92 22.50
CA ASN A 644 -19.20 -25.06 22.14
C ASN A 644 -17.98 -24.62 21.31
N ILE A 645 -16.93 -24.12 21.99
CA ILE A 645 -15.63 -23.84 21.36
C ILE A 645 -14.81 -25.13 21.36
N VAL A 646 -14.71 -25.79 20.20
CA VAL A 646 -13.88 -27.00 20.03
C VAL A 646 -12.40 -26.61 20.03
N GLN A 647 -11.71 -26.92 21.13
CA GLN A 647 -10.26 -26.80 21.24
C GLN A 647 -9.55 -27.95 20.51
N PHE A 648 -8.32 -27.70 20.05
CA PHE A 648 -7.42 -28.71 19.49
C PHE A 648 -6.02 -28.53 20.09
N GLU A 649 -5.56 -29.50 20.88
CA GLU A 649 -4.20 -29.51 21.43
C GLU A 649 -3.23 -30.30 20.53
N PRO A 650 -1.97 -29.83 20.35
CA PRO A 650 -0.94 -30.56 19.64
C PRO A 650 -0.19 -31.53 20.58
N ASN A 651 -0.20 -32.82 20.24
CA ASN A 651 0.43 -33.86 21.05
C ASN A 651 1.97 -33.89 20.86
N SER A 652 2.74 -34.22 21.91
CA SER A 652 4.20 -34.17 21.92
C SER A 652 4.82 -35.42 22.57
N ASN A 653 5.76 -36.09 21.88
CA ASN A 653 6.68 -37.07 22.48
C ASN A 653 7.84 -37.41 21.53
N LEU A 654 9.09 -37.35 22.03
CA LEU A 654 10.19 -38.31 21.87
C LEU A 654 11.50 -37.76 22.48
N ASP A 655 12.27 -38.63 23.14
CA ASP A 655 13.51 -38.30 23.88
C ASP A 655 14.80 -38.60 23.09
N PRO A 656 15.95 -37.99 23.45
CA PRO A 656 17.26 -38.16 22.79
C PRO A 656 18.25 -39.07 23.54
N ASN A 657 19.31 -39.54 22.85
CA ASN A 657 20.63 -39.85 23.44
C ASN A 657 21.72 -40.06 22.33
N PRO A 658 23.05 -40.03 22.65
CA PRO A 658 24.10 -39.58 21.71
C PRO A 658 25.27 -40.58 21.48
N ASN A 659 26.28 -40.21 20.66
CA ASN A 659 27.74 -40.24 20.98
C ASN A 659 28.74 -40.21 19.78
N LEU A 660 29.93 -39.64 20.04
CA LEU A 660 31.30 -39.91 19.48
C LEU A 660 31.78 -39.39 18.08
N ASP A 661 32.92 -38.66 18.14
CA ASP A 661 33.96 -38.39 17.10
C ASP A 661 35.15 -39.39 17.24
N PRO A 662 36.29 -39.39 16.47
CA PRO A 662 36.77 -38.62 15.29
C PRO A 662 37.19 -39.59 14.12
N PRO A 663 38.23 -39.44 13.22
CA PRO A 663 39.17 -38.36 12.86
C PRO A 663 39.35 -38.08 11.33
N VAL A 664 40.57 -38.18 10.74
CA VAL A 664 41.03 -37.41 9.55
C VAL A 664 41.95 -38.20 8.58
N ASN A 665 41.75 -38.10 7.24
CA ASN A 665 42.79 -37.91 6.18
C ASN A 665 42.20 -37.77 4.73
N TYR A 666 43.04 -37.40 3.74
CA TYR A 666 42.66 -37.03 2.34
C TYR A 666 43.55 -37.70 1.23
N PRO A 667 43.26 -37.58 -0.11
CA PRO A 667 43.52 -38.62 -1.12
C PRO A 667 44.38 -38.19 -2.35
N SER A 668 44.37 -38.96 -3.45
CA SER A 668 45.04 -38.64 -4.73
C SER A 668 44.29 -39.10 -6.01
N ASP A 669 44.70 -38.50 -7.14
CA ASP A 669 44.46 -38.83 -8.58
C ASP A 669 43.06 -38.67 -9.23
N ILE A 670 42.96 -37.71 -10.17
CA ILE A 670 41.82 -37.45 -11.09
C ILE A 670 42.36 -37.01 -12.48
N ASN A 671 41.56 -37.21 -13.54
CA ASN A 671 41.92 -36.98 -14.95
C ASN A 671 41.37 -35.65 -15.54
N ILE A 672 41.83 -35.25 -16.74
CA ILE A 672 41.88 -33.84 -17.20
C ILE A 672 40.93 -33.50 -18.40
N TRP A 673 40.10 -32.48 -18.21
CA TRP A 673 39.26 -31.65 -19.14
C TRP A 673 38.19 -32.27 -20.09
N GLU A 674 36.93 -31.86 -19.87
CA GLU A 674 35.73 -32.18 -20.66
C GLU A 674 35.19 -31.01 -21.56
N ILE A 675 34.18 -31.30 -22.40
CA ILE A 675 33.12 -30.40 -22.96
C ILE A 675 33.52 -29.22 -23.93
N GLU A 676 32.50 -28.65 -24.59
CA GLU A 676 32.45 -27.98 -25.91
C GLU A 676 32.94 -26.50 -25.99
N SER A 677 33.04 -25.96 -27.22
CA SER A 677 33.60 -24.65 -27.58
C SER A 677 32.70 -23.83 -28.55
N VAL A 678 33.03 -22.55 -28.79
CA VAL A 678 32.28 -21.64 -29.68
C VAL A 678 33.23 -20.81 -30.57
N GLY A 679 33.28 -21.12 -31.87
CA GLY A 679 33.97 -20.30 -32.90
C GLY A 679 35.45 -20.68 -33.17
N GLU A 680 35.91 -20.46 -34.40
CA GLU A 680 37.13 -21.08 -34.95
C GLU A 680 38.23 -20.07 -35.37
N ILE A 681 39.50 -20.50 -35.25
CA ILE A 681 40.62 -20.10 -36.12
C ILE A 681 41.46 -21.37 -36.43
N PRO A 682 41.93 -21.63 -37.66
CA PRO A 682 42.70 -22.84 -37.98
C PRO A 682 44.06 -22.97 -37.26
N ILE A 683 44.33 -24.18 -36.76
CA ILE A 683 45.47 -24.51 -35.87
C ILE A 683 46.84 -24.47 -36.57
N GLU A 684 46.87 -24.66 -37.90
CA GLU A 684 48.10 -24.78 -38.69
C GLU A 684 48.93 -23.48 -38.76
N ALA A 685 48.32 -22.32 -38.47
CA ALA A 685 48.99 -21.02 -38.53
C ALA A 685 49.89 -20.69 -37.32
N ILE A 686 49.81 -21.46 -36.22
CA ILE A 686 50.51 -21.17 -34.96
C ILE A 686 51.97 -21.64 -35.07
N SER A 687 52.95 -20.73 -34.93
CA SER A 687 54.37 -21.08 -35.11
C SER A 687 54.92 -21.95 -33.99
N LEU A 688 56.08 -22.59 -34.22
CA LEU A 688 56.75 -23.39 -33.19
C LEU A 688 57.18 -22.53 -31.99
N PHE A 689 57.55 -21.27 -32.23
CA PHE A 689 57.95 -20.32 -31.19
C PHE A 689 56.78 -19.99 -30.25
N ASP A 690 55.59 -19.75 -30.81
CA ASP A 690 54.38 -19.46 -30.03
C ASP A 690 53.97 -20.67 -29.17
N ARG A 691 54.09 -21.89 -29.69
CA ARG A 691 53.82 -23.13 -28.93
C ARG A 691 54.79 -23.28 -27.75
N GLN A 692 56.06 -22.95 -27.93
CA GLN A 692 57.06 -22.94 -26.87
C GLN A 692 56.77 -21.87 -25.80
N PHE A 693 56.29 -20.70 -26.22
CA PHE A 693 55.86 -19.62 -25.32
C PHE A 693 54.63 -20.01 -24.50
N ILE A 694 53.61 -20.63 -25.12
CA ILE A 694 52.43 -21.16 -24.42
C ILE A 694 52.81 -22.28 -23.44
N ALA A 695 53.75 -23.16 -23.80
CA ALA A 695 54.27 -24.17 -22.86
C ALA A 695 54.88 -23.51 -21.61
N ASN A 696 55.69 -22.46 -21.76
CA ASN A 696 56.27 -21.74 -20.63
C ASN A 696 55.20 -21.01 -19.77
N LEU A 697 54.15 -20.45 -20.38
CA LEU A 697 53.03 -19.84 -19.64
C LEU A 697 52.27 -20.88 -18.80
N ILE A 698 52.01 -22.06 -19.37
CA ILE A 698 51.39 -23.17 -18.63
C ILE A 698 52.31 -23.65 -17.52
N ASN A 699 53.63 -23.71 -17.75
CA ASN A 699 54.58 -24.10 -16.71
C ASN A 699 54.59 -23.14 -15.51
N ASN A 700 54.47 -21.84 -15.77
CA ASN A 700 54.41 -20.79 -14.73
C ASN A 700 53.02 -20.66 -14.08
N SER A 701 52.10 -21.60 -14.33
CA SER A 701 50.79 -21.64 -13.66
C SER A 701 50.90 -22.34 -12.30
N GLU A 702 50.40 -21.69 -11.26
CA GLU A 702 50.39 -22.22 -9.87
C GLU A 702 48.97 -22.37 -9.29
N THR A 703 47.94 -21.85 -9.97
CA THR A 703 46.54 -21.93 -9.53
C THR A 703 45.58 -22.24 -10.68
N VAL A 704 44.40 -22.78 -10.37
CA VAL A 704 43.36 -23.11 -11.35
C VAL A 704 42.78 -21.84 -11.97
N GLU A 705 42.70 -20.77 -11.21
CA GLU A 705 42.24 -19.44 -11.65
C GLU A 705 43.20 -18.82 -12.66
N HIS A 706 44.51 -19.06 -12.53
CA HIS A 706 45.48 -18.64 -13.55
C HIS A 706 45.26 -19.42 -14.86
N ILE A 707 44.95 -20.71 -14.78
CA ILE A 707 44.64 -21.56 -15.95
C ILE A 707 43.29 -21.16 -16.59
N LYS A 708 42.28 -20.80 -15.78
CA LYS A 708 41.02 -20.19 -16.26
C LYS A 708 41.27 -18.86 -16.97
N PHE A 709 42.09 -17.98 -16.39
CA PHE A 709 42.45 -16.68 -16.99
C PHE A 709 43.19 -16.83 -18.33
N LEU A 710 44.11 -17.80 -18.43
CA LEU A 710 44.80 -18.14 -19.68
C LEU A 710 43.82 -18.65 -20.77
N ARG A 711 42.73 -19.31 -20.39
CA ARG A 711 41.68 -19.79 -21.30
C ARG A 711 40.67 -18.68 -21.67
N ASP A 712 40.12 -18.00 -20.68
CA ASP A 712 38.89 -17.20 -20.80
C ASP A 712 39.15 -15.71 -21.09
N GLU A 713 40.21 -15.11 -20.54
CA GLU A 713 40.52 -13.68 -20.72
C GLU A 713 41.76 -13.44 -21.60
N SER A 714 42.71 -14.36 -21.63
CA SER A 714 43.88 -14.29 -22.54
C SER A 714 43.57 -14.75 -23.97
N GLY A 715 42.38 -15.31 -24.22
CA GLY A 715 41.88 -15.69 -25.55
C GLY A 715 42.54 -16.92 -26.18
N LEU A 716 43.27 -17.74 -25.42
CA LEU A 716 43.90 -18.96 -25.94
C LEU A 716 42.88 -20.09 -26.06
N THR A 717 42.83 -20.75 -27.22
CA THR A 717 41.89 -21.86 -27.44
C THR A 717 42.31 -23.12 -26.68
N LYS A 718 41.37 -24.06 -26.50
CA LYS A 718 41.60 -25.35 -25.83
C LYS A 718 42.74 -26.14 -26.51
N GLU A 719 42.83 -26.05 -27.82
CA GLU A 719 43.82 -26.72 -28.68
C GLU A 719 45.18 -26.03 -28.59
N GLN A 720 45.21 -24.70 -28.48
CA GLN A 720 46.45 -23.94 -28.25
C GLN A 720 47.07 -24.28 -26.89
N LEU A 721 46.25 -24.34 -25.83
CA LEU A 721 46.69 -24.76 -24.50
C LEU A 721 47.13 -26.24 -24.50
N GLN A 722 46.42 -27.12 -25.21
CA GLN A 722 46.84 -28.53 -25.35
C GLN A 722 48.16 -28.69 -26.10
N LEU A 723 48.44 -27.87 -27.12
CA LEU A 723 49.71 -27.87 -27.84
C LEU A 723 50.88 -27.44 -26.93
N GLY A 724 50.69 -26.42 -26.09
CA GLY A 724 51.68 -26.04 -25.08
C GLY A 724 51.88 -27.12 -24.01
N TRP A 725 50.78 -27.66 -23.47
CA TRP A 725 50.82 -28.76 -22.49
C TRP A 725 51.58 -29.98 -23.02
N ASN A 726 51.35 -30.36 -24.28
CA ASN A 726 52.02 -31.51 -24.89
C ASN A 726 53.55 -31.38 -24.90
N LEU A 727 54.09 -30.16 -25.00
CA LEU A 727 55.53 -29.87 -25.02
C LEU A 727 56.19 -29.87 -23.62
N LEU A 728 55.44 -29.90 -22.52
CA LEU A 728 56.01 -29.89 -21.17
C LEU A 728 56.76 -31.19 -20.82
N PRO A 729 57.81 -31.13 -19.98
CA PRO A 729 58.41 -32.32 -19.35
C PRO A 729 57.41 -33.13 -18.52
N SER A 730 57.70 -34.41 -18.29
CA SER A 730 56.84 -35.30 -17.50
C SER A 730 56.66 -34.81 -16.05
N GLU A 731 57.73 -34.35 -15.41
CA GLU A 731 57.71 -33.85 -14.01
C GLU A 731 56.75 -32.65 -13.85
N GLU A 732 56.77 -31.73 -14.81
CA GLU A 732 55.90 -30.55 -14.80
C GLU A 732 54.44 -30.91 -15.07
N LYS A 733 54.19 -31.90 -15.94
CA LYS A 733 52.84 -32.47 -16.14
C LYS A 733 52.30 -33.14 -14.85
N GLU A 734 53.16 -33.64 -13.97
CA GLU A 734 52.73 -34.16 -12.66
C GLU A 734 52.50 -33.04 -11.63
N ARG A 735 53.35 -32.00 -11.59
CA ARG A 735 53.13 -30.81 -10.74
C ARG A 735 51.80 -30.11 -11.05
N LEU A 736 51.44 -30.01 -12.33
CA LEU A 736 50.24 -29.30 -12.77
C LEU A 736 48.96 -30.16 -12.80
N ARG A 737 49.07 -31.50 -12.75
CA ARG A 737 47.93 -32.45 -12.76
C ARG A 737 46.79 -32.10 -11.79
N PRO A 738 47.04 -31.76 -10.51
CA PRO A 738 45.98 -31.46 -9.54
C PRO A 738 45.19 -30.20 -9.89
N LEU A 739 45.88 -29.15 -10.37
CA LEU A 739 45.24 -27.95 -10.88
C LEU A 739 44.38 -28.29 -12.10
N PHE A 740 44.95 -29.13 -12.98
CA PHE A 740 44.29 -29.65 -14.18
C PHE A 740 43.20 -30.72 -13.90
N ALA A 741 42.85 -30.99 -12.64
CA ALA A 741 41.72 -31.85 -12.26
C ALA A 741 40.51 -31.07 -11.72
N GLN A 742 40.71 -29.88 -11.13
CA GLN A 742 39.63 -29.17 -10.41
C GLN A 742 38.62 -28.47 -11.32
N LEU A 743 39.07 -27.90 -12.45
CA LEU A 743 38.22 -27.30 -13.51
C LEU A 743 37.38 -28.37 -14.26
N ASN A 744 37.46 -29.65 -13.85
CA ASN A 744 36.79 -30.80 -14.47
C ASN A 744 35.62 -31.36 -13.64
N GLN A 745 35.31 -30.78 -12.48
CA GLN A 745 34.18 -31.22 -11.67
C GLN A 745 32.87 -30.67 -12.29
N PRO A 746 31.89 -31.51 -12.64
CA PRO A 746 30.72 -31.07 -13.40
C PRO A 746 29.76 -30.21 -12.57
N GLU A 747 29.37 -29.04 -13.08
CA GLU A 747 28.30 -28.22 -12.50
C GLU A 747 26.93 -28.89 -12.67
N PRO A 748 26.14 -29.13 -11.61
CA PRO A 748 24.79 -29.66 -11.73
C PRO A 748 23.73 -28.54 -11.68
N ASP A 749 23.23 -28.12 -12.84
CA ASP A 749 21.89 -27.52 -12.96
C ASP A 749 21.01 -28.41 -13.85
N PRO A 750 19.98 -29.06 -13.28
CA PRO A 750 18.64 -28.75 -13.79
C PRO A 750 17.50 -28.82 -12.74
N PHE A 751 16.35 -28.23 -13.11
CA PHE A 751 15.05 -28.33 -12.43
C PHE A 751 14.96 -27.60 -11.04
N PRO A 752 13.76 -27.51 -10.40
CA PRO A 752 13.04 -26.24 -10.46
C PRO A 752 13.03 -25.48 -9.12
N ILE A 753 12.58 -24.22 -9.17
CA ILE A 753 12.50 -23.26 -8.03
C ILE A 753 11.84 -23.84 -6.77
N GLY A 754 10.95 -24.84 -6.88
CA GLY A 754 10.35 -25.52 -5.73
C GLY A 754 11.32 -26.39 -4.91
N GLN A 755 12.29 -27.06 -5.56
CA GLN A 755 13.24 -27.95 -4.87
C GLN A 755 14.52 -27.23 -4.41
N LYS A 756 14.90 -26.11 -5.07
CA LYS A 756 16.00 -25.24 -4.60
C LYS A 756 15.71 -24.59 -3.22
N ILE A 757 14.47 -24.68 -2.72
CA ILE A 757 14.10 -24.38 -1.32
C ILE A 757 14.37 -25.59 -0.40
N LYS A 758 14.07 -26.83 -0.83
CA LYS A 758 14.24 -28.03 0.00
C LYS A 758 15.72 -28.37 0.23
N ALA A 759 16.55 -28.28 -0.82
CA ALA A 759 18.00 -28.52 -0.70
C ALA A 759 18.69 -27.50 0.23
N ARG A 760 18.31 -26.22 0.14
CA ARG A 760 18.82 -25.16 1.04
C ARG A 760 18.40 -25.30 2.51
N LEU A 761 17.53 -26.26 2.83
CA LEU A 761 17.16 -26.59 4.21
C LEU A 761 17.85 -27.88 4.72
N GLN A 762 18.64 -28.57 3.88
CA GLN A 762 19.40 -29.78 4.28
C GLN A 762 20.82 -29.47 4.79
N HIS A 763 21.20 -28.19 4.91
CA HIS A 763 22.44 -27.73 5.55
C HIS A 763 22.18 -26.95 6.86
N PHE A 764 21.03 -27.19 7.50
CA PHE A 764 20.74 -26.72 8.85
C PHE A 764 20.65 -27.93 9.78
N THR A 765 21.76 -28.22 10.47
CA THR A 765 21.93 -29.27 11.48
C THR A 765 21.41 -28.88 12.87
N GLY A 766 20.81 -27.70 13.02
CA GLY A 766 20.22 -27.23 14.27
C GLY A 766 18.93 -27.98 14.63
N GLU A 767 18.89 -28.58 15.83
CA GLU A 767 17.92 -29.60 16.24
C GLU A 767 16.45 -29.18 16.32
N TRP A 768 16.12 -27.88 16.36
CA TRP A 768 14.76 -27.39 16.61
C TRP A 768 14.28 -26.36 15.59
N MET A 769 13.17 -26.68 14.91
CA MET A 769 12.41 -25.78 14.02
C MET A 769 11.07 -25.41 14.67
N ARG A 770 10.88 -24.14 15.04
CA ARG A 770 9.59 -23.67 15.59
C ARG A 770 8.79 -22.89 14.55
N LEU A 771 7.71 -23.50 14.07
CA LEU A 771 6.73 -22.85 13.19
C LEU A 771 5.79 -21.94 14.00
N ARG A 772 5.77 -20.64 13.69
CA ARG A 772 4.80 -19.67 14.24
C ARG A 772 4.21 -18.82 13.10
N GLY A 773 3.17 -19.36 12.48
CA GLY A 773 2.41 -18.65 11.44
C GLY A 773 3.18 -18.47 10.14
N GLU A 774 3.50 -17.21 9.79
CA GLU A 774 4.24 -16.85 8.57
C GLU A 774 5.74 -16.60 8.84
N VAL A 775 6.21 -16.95 10.04
CA VAL A 775 7.62 -16.94 10.47
C VAL A 775 8.11 -18.37 10.73
N VAL A 776 9.33 -18.67 10.29
CA VAL A 776 10.09 -19.87 10.68
C VAL A 776 11.28 -19.43 11.54
N GLU A 777 11.37 -19.96 12.75
CA GLU A 777 12.50 -19.76 13.67
C GLU A 777 13.41 -20.99 13.63
N PHE A 778 14.70 -20.77 13.32
CA PHE A 778 15.77 -21.78 13.39
C PHE A 778 16.72 -21.40 14.53
N LEU A 779 17.07 -22.35 15.39
CA LEU A 779 18.29 -22.24 16.18
C LEU A 779 19.50 -22.64 15.32
N ARG A 780 20.57 -21.86 15.39
CA ARG A 780 21.92 -22.28 14.97
C ARG A 780 22.62 -22.97 16.14
N GLU A 781 23.62 -23.80 15.84
CA GLU A 781 24.40 -24.56 16.84
C GLU A 781 25.07 -23.65 17.89
N ASN A 782 25.43 -22.42 17.51
CA ASN A 782 25.95 -21.40 18.42
C ASN A 782 24.88 -20.68 19.27
N GLY A 783 23.66 -21.23 19.36
CA GLY A 783 22.53 -20.67 20.12
C GLY A 783 21.86 -19.44 19.52
N SER A 784 22.40 -18.86 18.43
CA SER A 784 21.79 -17.70 17.77
C SER A 784 20.53 -18.07 16.99
N ARG A 785 19.57 -17.15 16.95
CA ARG A 785 18.24 -17.38 16.36
C ARG A 785 18.12 -16.73 14.99
N LEU A 786 17.66 -17.49 14.01
CA LEU A 786 17.45 -17.03 12.64
C LEU A 786 15.95 -17.02 12.33
N LEU A 787 15.41 -15.85 12.01
CA LEU A 787 14.00 -15.67 11.67
C LEU A 787 13.85 -15.49 10.16
N LEU A 788 13.03 -16.32 9.53
CA LEU A 788 12.69 -16.22 8.10
C LEU A 788 11.21 -15.88 7.94
N LEU A 789 10.94 -14.79 7.22
CA LEU A 789 9.60 -14.24 7.03
C LEU A 789 9.07 -14.52 5.63
N ARG A 790 7.81 -14.93 5.54
CA ARG A 790 7.11 -15.09 4.26
C ARG A 790 6.49 -13.75 3.85
N THR A 791 6.73 -13.31 2.62
CA THR A 791 6.16 -12.08 2.06
C THR A 791 5.38 -12.38 0.77
N ALA A 792 4.75 -11.36 0.18
CA ALA A 792 4.02 -11.50 -1.08
C ALA A 792 4.94 -11.86 -2.28
N ASP A 793 6.23 -11.51 -2.19
CA ASP A 793 7.20 -11.69 -3.27
C ASP A 793 8.13 -12.91 -3.07
N GLY A 794 8.28 -13.42 -1.84
CA GLY A 794 9.08 -14.62 -1.57
C GLY A 794 9.16 -15.05 -0.09
N TRP A 795 10.24 -15.75 0.24
CA TRP A 795 10.77 -15.81 1.61
C TRP A 795 11.89 -14.77 1.70
N GLU A 796 11.87 -13.93 2.73
CA GLU A 796 12.83 -12.84 2.89
C GLU A 796 13.43 -12.82 4.31
N TYR A 797 14.71 -12.45 4.38
CA TYR A 797 15.43 -12.24 5.64
C TYR A 797 15.13 -10.85 6.21
N PRO A 798 14.87 -10.72 7.52
CA PRO A 798 14.97 -9.46 8.23
C PRO A 798 16.46 -9.12 8.45
N LEU A 799 16.97 -8.14 7.70
CA LEU A 799 18.30 -7.58 7.92
C LEU A 799 18.28 -6.61 9.10
N SER A 800 18.41 -7.15 10.32
CA SER A 800 18.51 -6.35 11.55
C SER A 800 19.40 -7.03 12.61
N CYS A 801 20.57 -7.48 12.17
CA CYS A 801 21.74 -7.83 13.02
C CYS A 801 23.02 -7.84 12.16
N VAL A 802 23.18 -6.80 11.33
CA VAL A 802 24.42 -6.43 10.63
C VAL A 802 24.47 -4.90 10.64
N GLU A 803 24.85 -4.32 11.78
CA GLU A 803 25.33 -2.94 11.81
C GLU A 803 26.77 -2.89 11.26
N ASP A 804 27.24 -1.69 10.92
CA ASP A 804 28.59 -1.42 10.40
C ASP A 804 29.00 -2.09 9.08
N ILE A 805 28.37 -1.64 7.98
CA ILE A 805 29.06 -1.63 6.69
C ILE A 805 30.08 -0.48 6.67
N GLN A 806 31.30 -0.78 7.10
CA GLN A 806 32.53 -0.18 6.57
C GLN A 806 33.40 -1.30 5.96
N PRO A 807 34.24 -0.98 4.96
CA PRO A 807 34.86 -2.00 4.14
C PRO A 807 36.04 -2.67 4.86
N LEU A 808 35.81 -3.89 5.36
CA LEU A 808 36.88 -4.81 5.75
C LEU A 808 37.93 -4.95 4.64
N SER A 809 39.18 -5.11 5.05
CA SER A 809 40.38 -5.16 4.20
C SER A 809 40.41 -6.37 3.26
N TRP A 810 41.43 -6.47 2.39
CA TRP A 810 41.59 -7.66 1.55
C TRP A 810 41.89 -8.91 2.38
N GLU A 811 42.65 -8.81 3.48
CA GLU A 811 42.95 -9.93 4.36
C GLU A 811 41.69 -10.40 5.10
N GLU A 812 40.89 -9.48 5.63
CA GLU A 812 39.62 -9.78 6.32
C GLU A 812 38.48 -10.21 5.37
N ARG A 813 38.60 -9.96 4.06
CA ARG A 813 37.72 -10.54 3.03
C ARG A 813 38.17 -11.93 2.56
N MET A 814 39.46 -12.24 2.72
CA MET A 814 40.06 -13.52 2.32
C MET A 814 40.15 -14.52 3.49
N GLY A 815 40.04 -14.05 4.74
CA GLY A 815 39.95 -14.90 5.93
C GLY A 815 41.29 -15.38 6.49
N LEU A 816 42.41 -14.74 6.12
CA LEU A 816 43.68 -14.81 6.88
C LEU A 816 43.52 -13.99 8.17
N SER A 817 44.12 -14.27 9.33
CA SER A 817 45.46 -14.81 9.67
C SER A 817 46.12 -15.84 8.76
#